data_AF-A0A4S8N0N2-F1
#
_entry.id   AF-A0A4S8N0N2-F1
#
_cell.length_a   1.000
_cell.length_b   1.000
_cell.length_c   1.000
_cell.angle_alpha   90.00
_cell.angle_beta   90.00
_cell.angle_gamma   90.00
#
_symmetry.space_group_name_H-M   'P 1'
#
loop_
_entity.id
_entity.type
_entity.pdbx_description
1 polymer ?
#
loop_
_entity_poly.entity_id
_entity_poly.type
_entity_poly.pdbx_seq_one_letter_code
_entity_poly.pdbx_strand_id
1 'polypeptide(L)'
;MATTDLHVPTHPVRLVTASSLFDGHDASINIMRRIFQGQGCEVIHLGHNRSVAEVVEAAIEEDVQGIAVSSYQGGHVEYFEYLTQLLAERGAGHIRVVGGGGGVIVHDEIDRLRTSGVTIFSPEDGQRLGLPGMVNTVVADCDTDLWEVGAVTAEQVVSGERTALARAITGAELGRLDEAFLGRIRTAAAGRHVPVLGITGTGGSGKSSLTDELVRRLRVDQQDKVRVAVIAVDPTRRKGGGALLGDRIRMNSLDLTGLDRDRVYFRSLATRGAHEVPEHLTDVLDVVKAAGFDLVIVETPGIGQGDAAIVPFVDTSLYVMTPEFGAASQLEKIDMLDFADVVAINKFERRGAADALRDVGRQMVRNREAFGQQPSDMPVYGTSAATFDDDGVTALYQHLRDLLVDKGLDAADGQLAPVAGKHSTRIQQVLPADRVRYLAEITETVRGYHAETEALVEKVRRAQRFTAVAAELAELEDLQAAAARANDDLPLEVRDQLDAWPGVVASYDEDTASNGRESLAGNRVPRVAVPRFDDQGELVRFWRRENLPGHFPFTAGVFPFKRADEDPARMFAGEGDPFRTNKRFKLLSEGQPATRLSTAFDSVTLYGRDPDERPDIYGKVGTSGVSVATLEDMKALYDGFDLLDPTTSVSMTINGPAPTVLAFFLNTVMDQALERGIDPYEAIKSVRGTVQADILKEDQGQNTCLFSTEFSLRCMADIQEWFIQQQVRNFYSVSISGYHIAEAGANPISQLAFTLANGFTYVESYLARGMDIDDFAPNLSFFFSNGMDPEYSVIGRVARRIWAVAMKERYGANERSQKLKYHVQTSGRSLHAQEMDFNDIRTTLQALIAIYDNANSLHTNAYDEAVTTPSTESVRRALAIQLIINREWGLAMNENPLQGSYVIDELTDLVEAAVLTEFDRISERGGVLGAMETGYQRGRIQDESMLYEHKKHDGSLPIIGVNTFRAPEAGDGTPDHIELARATTTEKESQLARVRDFQARHATDGAAAIARLKEAATSGENVFAVLMDAARVCTLGQVTEAFFEVGGQYRRNV
;
A
#
# COMPACT_ATOMS: atom_id res chain seq x y z
N MET A 1 9.81 17.42 -31.06
CA MET A 1 8.43 17.69 -31.50
C MET A 1 8.11 19.15 -31.20
N ALA A 2 7.43 19.83 -32.12
CA ALA A 2 7.04 21.23 -31.93
C ALA A 2 6.09 21.35 -30.74
N THR A 3 6.33 22.31 -29.85
CA THR A 3 5.41 22.68 -28.77
C THR A 3 4.12 23.20 -29.40
N THR A 4 3.10 22.35 -29.51
CA THR A 4 1.72 22.81 -29.68
C THR A 4 1.36 23.67 -28.47
N ASP A 5 0.94 24.91 -28.70
CA ASP A 5 0.46 25.78 -27.63
C ASP A 5 -0.74 25.09 -26.94
N LEU A 6 -0.55 24.70 -25.69
CA LEU A 6 -1.60 24.08 -24.88
C LEU A 6 -2.67 25.14 -24.53
N HIS A 7 -3.93 24.73 -24.43
CA HIS A 7 -5.05 25.57 -24.00
C HIS A 7 -4.76 26.16 -22.63
N VAL A 8 -4.96 27.47 -22.49
CA VAL A 8 -4.84 28.19 -21.22
C VAL A 8 -6.26 28.48 -20.75
N PRO A 9 -6.70 27.93 -19.61
CA PRO A 9 -8.04 28.17 -19.07
C PRO A 9 -8.35 29.66 -18.91
N THR A 10 -9.53 30.06 -19.35
CA THR A 10 -10.06 31.43 -19.14
C THR A 10 -10.86 31.53 -17.86
N HIS A 11 -11.44 30.42 -17.39
CA HIS A 11 -12.13 30.29 -16.11
C HIS A 11 -11.32 29.43 -15.14
N PRO A 12 -11.57 29.53 -13.82
CA PRO A 12 -11.00 28.59 -12.84
C PRO A 12 -11.58 27.19 -13.03
N VAL A 13 -10.91 26.37 -13.84
CA VAL A 13 -11.31 24.99 -14.10
C VAL A 13 -10.97 24.13 -12.90
N ARG A 14 -12.00 23.53 -12.31
CA ARG A 14 -11.93 22.60 -11.17
C ARG A 14 -12.23 21.18 -11.64
N LEU A 15 -11.44 20.21 -11.15
CA LEU A 15 -11.68 18.80 -11.41
C LEU A 15 -11.64 17.96 -10.13
N VAL A 16 -12.56 17.01 -10.01
CA VAL A 16 -12.44 15.90 -9.06
C VAL A 16 -11.67 14.76 -9.73
N THR A 17 -10.64 14.24 -9.05
CA THR A 17 -9.85 13.09 -9.52
C THR A 17 -9.88 11.95 -8.51
N ALA A 18 -10.12 10.72 -8.96
CA ALA A 18 -10.17 9.53 -8.09
C ALA A 18 -9.83 8.23 -8.85
N SER A 19 -9.49 7.16 -8.13
CA SER A 19 -9.62 5.78 -8.64
C SER A 19 -10.98 5.20 -8.22
N SER A 20 -11.53 4.29 -9.05
CA SER A 20 -12.85 3.70 -8.83
C SER A 20 -12.94 2.87 -7.53
N LEU A 21 -14.15 2.43 -7.19
CA LEU A 21 -14.39 1.67 -5.97
C LEU A 21 -13.58 0.37 -5.97
N PHE A 22 -12.99 0.04 -4.82
CA PHE A 22 -12.11 -1.11 -4.63
C PHE A 22 -10.92 -1.16 -5.60
N ASP A 23 -10.50 0.00 -6.13
CA ASP A 23 -9.34 0.11 -6.99
C ASP A 23 -8.21 0.85 -6.29
N GLY A 24 -7.09 0.16 -6.09
CA GLY A 24 -5.85 0.70 -5.53
C GLY A 24 -4.89 1.30 -6.56
N HIS A 25 -5.18 1.13 -7.86
CA HIS A 25 -4.32 1.63 -8.93
C HIS A 25 -4.48 3.15 -9.08
N ASP A 26 -3.60 3.90 -8.40
CA ASP A 26 -3.61 5.36 -8.42
C ASP A 26 -2.45 5.97 -9.20
N ALA A 27 -1.50 5.16 -9.68
CA ALA A 27 -0.32 5.63 -10.39
C ALA A 27 -0.69 6.48 -11.63
N SER A 28 -1.65 6.03 -12.42
CA SER A 28 -2.10 6.73 -13.63
C SER A 28 -2.82 8.04 -13.29
N ILE A 29 -3.79 8.04 -12.37
CA ILE A 29 -4.52 9.25 -11.99
C ILE A 29 -3.62 10.27 -11.29
N ASN A 30 -2.61 9.82 -10.54
CA ASN A 30 -1.58 10.67 -9.95
C ASN A 30 -0.74 11.42 -11.00
N ILE A 31 -0.40 10.76 -12.12
CA ILE A 31 0.27 11.40 -13.25
C ILE A 31 -0.67 12.43 -13.90
N MET A 32 -1.92 12.05 -14.18
CA MET A 32 -2.88 12.94 -14.84
C MET A 32 -3.16 14.20 -14.01
N ARG A 33 -3.39 14.09 -12.69
CA ARG A 33 -3.63 15.26 -11.82
C ARG A 33 -2.47 16.24 -11.79
N ARG A 34 -1.22 15.76 -11.87
CA ARG A 34 -0.03 16.62 -11.90
C ARG A 34 0.01 17.45 -13.18
N ILE A 35 -0.41 16.86 -14.30
CA ILE A 35 -0.50 17.55 -15.59
C ILE A 35 -1.66 18.55 -15.58
N PHE A 36 -2.85 18.17 -15.07
CA PHE A 36 -3.98 19.11 -14.88
C PHE A 36 -3.57 20.33 -14.04
N GLN A 37 -2.92 20.10 -12.90
CA GLN A 37 -2.41 21.18 -12.05
C GLN A 37 -1.36 22.04 -12.78
N GLY A 38 -0.49 21.41 -13.56
CA GLY A 38 0.52 22.10 -14.37
C GLY A 38 -0.08 22.99 -15.46
N GLN A 39 -1.28 22.67 -15.93
CA GLN A 39 -2.03 23.43 -16.96
C GLN A 39 -2.99 24.48 -16.36
N GLY A 40 -2.99 24.66 -15.04
CA GLY A 40 -3.75 25.74 -14.38
C GLY A 40 -5.05 25.32 -13.72
N CYS A 41 -5.37 24.03 -13.65
CA CYS A 41 -6.58 23.55 -12.98
C CYS A 41 -6.42 23.47 -11.45
N GLU A 42 -7.54 23.66 -10.75
CA GLU A 42 -7.70 23.34 -9.33
C GLU A 42 -8.17 21.88 -9.21
N VAL A 43 -7.31 21.00 -8.68
CA VAL A 43 -7.60 19.57 -8.63
C VAL A 43 -7.96 19.14 -7.21
N ILE A 44 -9.21 18.72 -7.02
CA ILE A 44 -9.69 18.08 -5.80
C ILE A 44 -9.39 16.59 -5.93
N HIS A 45 -8.35 16.12 -5.25
CA HIS A 45 -7.92 14.74 -5.36
C HIS A 45 -8.51 13.90 -4.22
N LEU A 46 -9.32 12.90 -4.55
CA LEU A 46 -9.94 12.01 -3.57
C LEU A 46 -9.09 10.76 -3.28
N GLY A 47 -8.00 10.55 -4.02
CA GLY A 47 -7.19 9.34 -3.93
C GLY A 47 -7.87 8.12 -4.56
N HIS A 48 -7.61 6.95 -4.00
CA HIS A 48 -8.06 5.65 -4.52
C HIS A 48 -9.28 5.10 -3.76
N ASN A 49 -9.87 4.00 -4.24
CA ASN A 49 -11.01 3.32 -3.63
C ASN A 49 -12.17 4.27 -3.30
N ARG A 50 -12.82 4.84 -4.31
CA ARG A 50 -13.97 5.75 -4.13
C ARG A 50 -15.23 5.19 -4.79
N SER A 51 -16.32 5.15 -4.03
CA SER A 51 -17.65 4.84 -4.54
C SER A 51 -18.15 5.93 -5.47
N VAL A 52 -19.10 5.57 -6.33
CA VAL A 52 -19.79 6.55 -7.19
C VAL A 52 -20.43 7.64 -6.34
N ALA A 53 -21.08 7.26 -5.22
CA ALA A 53 -21.69 8.22 -4.30
C ALA A 53 -20.67 9.24 -3.77
N GLU A 54 -19.51 8.79 -3.28
CA GLU A 54 -18.46 9.71 -2.78
C GLU A 54 -17.98 10.69 -3.86
N VAL A 55 -17.75 10.20 -5.09
CA VAL A 55 -17.26 11.03 -6.21
C VAL A 55 -18.32 12.05 -6.63
N VAL A 56 -19.59 11.65 -6.74
CA VAL A 56 -20.69 12.54 -7.12
C VAL A 56 -20.93 13.61 -6.06
N GLU A 57 -20.98 13.22 -4.78
CA GLU A 57 -21.18 14.18 -3.70
C GLU A 57 -20.02 15.17 -3.63
N ALA A 58 -18.78 14.71 -3.76
CA ALA A 58 -17.63 15.61 -3.86
C ALA A 58 -17.73 16.56 -5.06
N ALA A 59 -18.05 16.06 -6.24
CA ALA A 59 -18.16 16.89 -7.44
C ALA A 59 -19.26 17.97 -7.31
N ILE A 60 -20.37 17.65 -6.65
CA ILE A 60 -21.47 18.59 -6.41
C ILE A 60 -21.07 19.64 -5.38
N GLU A 61 -20.50 19.26 -4.23
CA GLU A 61 -20.14 20.21 -3.19
C GLU A 61 -19.01 21.15 -3.61
N GLU A 62 -18.05 20.60 -4.34
CA GLU A 62 -16.90 21.33 -4.86
C GLU A 62 -17.23 22.16 -6.11
N ASP A 63 -18.42 21.96 -6.66
CA ASP A 63 -18.94 22.62 -7.87
C ASP A 63 -17.93 22.61 -9.01
N VAL A 64 -17.61 21.40 -9.51
CA VAL A 64 -16.57 21.19 -10.52
C VAL A 64 -17.11 21.13 -11.94
N GLN A 65 -16.27 21.47 -12.93
CA GLN A 65 -16.60 21.31 -14.35
C GLN A 65 -16.39 19.86 -14.83
N GLY A 66 -15.47 19.12 -14.21
CA GLY A 66 -15.11 17.78 -14.66
C GLY A 66 -14.76 16.79 -13.55
N ILE A 67 -14.94 15.51 -13.84
CA ILE A 67 -14.54 14.37 -13.03
C ILE A 67 -13.63 13.49 -13.90
N ALA A 68 -12.45 13.12 -13.37
CA ALA A 68 -11.53 12.17 -14.00
C ALA A 68 -11.34 10.95 -13.10
N VAL A 69 -11.69 9.76 -13.61
CA VAL A 69 -11.61 8.50 -12.86
C VAL A 69 -10.73 7.47 -13.56
N SER A 70 -9.81 6.85 -12.82
CA SER A 70 -9.13 5.62 -13.27
C SER A 70 -9.85 4.36 -12.80
N SER A 71 -9.95 3.34 -13.64
CA SER A 71 -10.56 2.05 -13.29
C SER A 71 -9.86 0.87 -13.95
N TYR A 72 -9.11 0.09 -13.15
CA TYR A 72 -8.31 -1.07 -13.57
C TYR A 72 -8.83 -2.42 -13.05
N GLN A 73 -9.78 -2.42 -12.11
CA GLN A 73 -10.31 -3.65 -11.49
C GLN A 73 -11.51 -4.27 -12.24
N GLY A 74 -11.86 -3.75 -13.41
CA GLY A 74 -13.12 -4.09 -14.07
C GLY A 74 -14.35 -3.48 -13.37
N GLY A 75 -15.55 -3.85 -13.85
CA GLY A 75 -16.83 -3.26 -13.43
C GLY A 75 -16.96 -1.77 -13.79
N HIS A 76 -16.11 -1.28 -14.71
CA HIS A 76 -16.04 0.13 -15.11
C HIS A 76 -17.29 0.57 -15.86
N VAL A 77 -17.92 -0.32 -16.63
CA VAL A 77 -19.15 0.02 -17.36
C VAL A 77 -20.24 0.39 -16.38
N GLU A 78 -20.53 -0.48 -15.41
CA GLU A 78 -21.51 -0.24 -14.36
C GLU A 78 -21.14 0.96 -13.50
N TYR A 79 -19.86 1.14 -13.17
CA TYR A 79 -19.39 2.28 -12.39
C TYR A 79 -19.63 3.62 -13.10
N PHE A 80 -19.23 3.74 -14.36
CA PHE A 80 -19.35 4.99 -15.13
C PHE A 80 -20.80 5.30 -15.53
N GLU A 81 -21.60 4.29 -15.89
CA GLU A 81 -23.03 4.48 -16.15
C GLU A 81 -23.77 4.91 -14.88
N TYR A 82 -23.45 4.31 -13.73
CA TYR A 82 -24.02 4.73 -12.46
C TYR A 82 -23.57 6.15 -12.07
N LEU A 83 -22.31 6.51 -12.34
CA LEU A 83 -21.79 7.86 -12.11
C LEU A 83 -22.56 8.92 -12.91
N THR A 84 -22.76 8.72 -14.21
CA THR A 84 -23.49 9.68 -15.05
C THR A 84 -24.98 9.72 -14.71
N GLN A 85 -25.58 8.57 -14.41
CA GLN A 85 -26.96 8.49 -13.94
C GLN A 85 -27.15 9.28 -12.64
N LEU A 86 -26.31 9.03 -11.63
CA LEU A 86 -26.44 9.67 -10.32
C LEU A 86 -26.19 11.19 -10.39
N LEU A 87 -25.26 11.64 -11.24
CA LEU A 87 -25.09 13.07 -11.52
C LEU A 87 -26.36 13.70 -12.11
N ALA A 88 -26.97 13.04 -13.11
CA ALA A 88 -28.20 13.54 -13.72
C ALA A 88 -29.37 13.58 -12.73
N GLU A 89 -29.54 12.53 -11.92
CA GLU A 89 -30.56 12.45 -10.86
C GLU A 89 -30.39 13.56 -9.80
N ARG A 90 -29.15 13.99 -9.54
CA ARG A 90 -28.81 15.06 -8.60
C ARG A 90 -28.78 16.46 -9.23
N GLY A 91 -29.17 16.62 -10.49
CA GLY A 91 -29.17 17.92 -11.19
C GLY A 91 -27.79 18.42 -11.63
N ALA A 92 -26.78 17.55 -11.59
CA ALA A 92 -25.39 17.86 -11.91
C ALA A 92 -24.94 17.27 -13.27
N GLY A 93 -25.87 17.03 -14.19
CA GLY A 93 -25.57 16.45 -15.52
C GLY A 93 -24.71 17.32 -16.45
N HIS A 94 -24.37 18.55 -16.04
CA HIS A 94 -23.45 19.43 -16.76
C HIS A 94 -21.97 19.06 -16.52
N ILE A 95 -21.68 18.33 -15.45
CA ILE A 95 -20.31 17.92 -15.10
C ILE A 95 -19.81 16.88 -16.11
N ARG A 96 -18.65 17.14 -16.71
CA ARG A 96 -18.04 16.23 -17.69
C ARG A 96 -17.37 15.04 -16.99
N VAL A 97 -17.61 13.83 -17.49
CA VAL A 97 -16.97 12.62 -16.97
C VAL A 97 -15.94 12.12 -17.97
N VAL A 98 -14.70 11.96 -17.50
CA VAL A 98 -13.61 11.35 -18.26
C VAL A 98 -13.00 10.17 -17.48
N GLY A 99 -12.44 9.20 -18.19
CA GLY A 99 -11.80 8.07 -17.54
C GLY A 99 -10.77 7.33 -18.37
N GLY A 100 -10.11 6.36 -17.72
CA GLY A 100 -9.14 5.47 -18.34
C GLY A 100 -8.87 4.23 -17.49
N GLY A 101 -8.52 3.13 -18.14
CA GLY A 101 -8.26 1.84 -17.47
C GLY A 101 -7.17 1.01 -18.15
N GLY A 102 -6.33 1.63 -18.99
CA GLY A 102 -5.39 0.90 -19.83
C GLY A 102 -6.11 -0.06 -20.78
N GLY A 103 -5.63 -1.29 -20.89
CA GLY A 103 -6.24 -2.34 -21.73
C GLY A 103 -7.50 -3.00 -21.14
N VAL A 104 -7.90 -2.64 -19.92
CA VAL A 104 -9.06 -3.24 -19.23
C VAL A 104 -10.39 -2.79 -19.84
N ILE A 105 -10.44 -1.59 -20.42
CA ILE A 105 -11.63 -1.03 -21.07
C ILE A 105 -11.48 -1.22 -22.58
N VAL A 106 -12.18 -2.20 -23.14
CA VAL A 106 -12.08 -2.55 -24.57
C VAL A 106 -12.87 -1.58 -25.46
N HIS A 107 -12.60 -1.57 -26.77
CA HIS A 107 -13.20 -0.61 -27.72
C HIS A 107 -14.73 -0.55 -27.68
N ASP A 108 -15.39 -1.72 -27.68
CA ASP A 108 -16.85 -1.81 -27.59
C ASP A 108 -17.41 -1.15 -26.31
N GLU A 109 -16.66 -1.23 -25.21
CA GLU A 109 -17.04 -0.60 -23.94
C GLU A 109 -16.78 0.89 -23.94
N ILE A 110 -15.70 1.35 -24.58
CA ILE A 110 -15.45 2.77 -24.82
C ILE A 110 -16.61 3.38 -25.61
N ASP A 111 -17.05 2.70 -26.68
CA ASP A 111 -18.17 3.15 -27.51
C ASP A 111 -19.48 3.17 -26.72
N ARG A 112 -19.76 2.11 -25.93
CA ARG A 112 -20.92 2.08 -25.02
C ARG A 112 -20.89 3.24 -24.03
N LEU A 113 -19.76 3.45 -23.35
CA LEU A 113 -19.61 4.53 -22.37
C LEU A 113 -19.72 5.91 -22.99
N ARG A 114 -19.29 6.08 -24.25
CA ARG A 114 -19.49 7.30 -25.02
C ARG A 114 -20.98 7.61 -25.23
N THR A 115 -21.82 6.60 -25.46
CA THR A 115 -23.28 6.80 -25.55
C THR A 115 -23.91 7.25 -24.22
N SER A 116 -23.29 6.89 -23.10
CA SER A 116 -23.68 7.29 -21.74
C SER A 116 -23.11 8.65 -21.31
N GLY A 117 -22.43 9.38 -22.21
CA GLY A 117 -21.88 10.72 -21.95
C GLY A 117 -20.47 10.74 -21.34
N VAL A 118 -19.74 9.63 -21.39
CA VAL A 118 -18.40 9.49 -20.80
C VAL A 118 -17.32 9.49 -21.88
N THR A 119 -16.22 10.20 -21.64
CA THR A 119 -15.04 10.15 -22.52
C THR A 119 -13.97 9.23 -21.92
N ILE A 120 -13.66 8.12 -22.60
CA ILE A 120 -12.58 7.21 -22.18
C ILE A 120 -11.37 7.38 -23.09
N PHE A 121 -10.18 7.50 -22.49
CA PHE A 121 -8.90 7.50 -23.21
C PHE A 121 -8.28 6.09 -23.22
N SER A 122 -8.00 5.57 -24.40
CA SER A 122 -7.32 4.27 -24.56
C SER A 122 -5.79 4.40 -24.50
N PRO A 123 -5.04 3.29 -24.36
CA PRO A 123 -3.58 3.30 -24.50
C PRO A 123 -3.08 3.94 -25.82
N GLU A 124 -3.84 3.76 -26.90
CA GLU A 124 -3.55 4.31 -28.23
C GLU A 124 -3.71 5.82 -28.26
N ASP A 125 -4.73 6.36 -27.58
CA ASP A 125 -4.87 7.81 -27.40
C ASP A 125 -3.66 8.39 -26.67
N GLY A 126 -3.15 7.68 -25.65
CA GLY A 126 -1.93 8.06 -24.95
C GLY A 126 -0.69 8.11 -25.85
N GLN A 127 -0.60 7.20 -26.83
CA GLN A 127 0.49 7.20 -27.84
C GLN A 127 0.31 8.30 -28.89
N ARG A 128 -0.93 8.54 -29.33
CA ARG A 128 -1.26 9.50 -30.40
C ARG A 128 -1.19 10.95 -29.94
N LEU A 129 -1.73 11.24 -28.76
CA LEU A 129 -1.86 12.59 -28.22
C LEU A 129 -0.72 12.93 -27.25
N GLY A 130 -0.08 11.92 -26.66
CA GLY A 130 0.76 12.09 -25.48
C GLY A 130 -0.05 12.45 -24.23
N LEU A 131 0.54 12.25 -23.05
CA LEU A 131 -0.12 12.58 -21.78
C LEU A 131 -0.58 14.05 -21.70
N PRO A 132 0.24 15.06 -22.09
CA PRO A 132 -0.20 16.45 -22.10
C PRO A 132 -1.34 16.73 -23.09
N GLY A 133 -1.36 16.05 -24.24
CA GLY A 133 -2.40 16.25 -25.25
C GLY A 133 -3.77 15.71 -24.82
N MET A 134 -3.81 14.59 -24.10
CA MET A 134 -5.05 14.07 -23.51
C MET A 134 -5.61 15.06 -22.50
N VAL A 135 -4.78 15.50 -21.55
CA VAL A 135 -5.18 16.47 -20.51
C VAL A 135 -5.65 17.77 -21.14
N ASN A 136 -4.95 18.27 -22.16
CA ASN A 136 -5.33 19.48 -22.86
C ASN A 136 -6.76 19.44 -23.44
N THR A 137 -7.16 18.30 -24.00
CA THR A 137 -8.53 18.12 -24.52
C THR A 137 -9.55 18.27 -23.40
N VAL A 138 -9.32 17.62 -22.26
CA VAL A 138 -10.22 17.68 -21.10
C VAL A 138 -10.31 19.11 -20.53
N VAL A 139 -9.16 19.80 -20.42
CA VAL A 139 -9.12 21.18 -19.90
C VAL A 139 -9.90 22.12 -20.81
N ALA A 140 -9.75 22.00 -22.12
CA ALA A 140 -10.50 22.81 -23.08
C ALA A 140 -12.01 22.55 -23.00
N ASP A 141 -12.43 21.29 -22.87
CA ASP A 141 -13.84 20.91 -22.76
C ASP A 141 -14.49 21.35 -21.43
N CYS A 142 -13.67 21.51 -20.38
CA CYS A 142 -14.13 21.94 -19.06
C CYS A 142 -14.05 23.46 -18.83
N ASP A 143 -13.48 24.24 -19.75
CA ASP A 143 -13.30 25.70 -19.59
C ASP A 143 -14.62 26.47 -19.76
N THR A 144 -15.46 26.42 -18.73
CA THR A 144 -16.80 27.01 -18.69
C THR A 144 -17.03 27.82 -17.41
N ASP A 145 -17.78 28.94 -17.52
CA ASP A 145 -18.24 29.71 -16.36
C ASP A 145 -19.43 29.02 -15.71
N LEU A 146 -19.19 28.36 -14.58
CA LEU A 146 -20.24 27.67 -13.83
C LEU A 146 -21.33 28.64 -13.34
N TRP A 147 -21.03 29.89 -13.01
CA TRP A 147 -22.08 30.81 -12.57
C TRP A 147 -23.12 31.05 -13.69
N GLU A 148 -22.67 31.15 -14.94
CA GLU A 148 -23.58 31.34 -16.09
C GLU A 148 -24.35 30.06 -16.46
N VAL A 149 -23.77 28.87 -16.24
CA VAL A 149 -24.41 27.58 -16.53
C VAL A 149 -25.67 27.35 -15.70
N GLY A 150 -25.72 27.88 -14.46
CA GLY A 150 -26.83 27.63 -13.55
C GLY A 150 -26.83 28.54 -12.34
N ALA A 151 -27.01 29.84 -12.53
CA ALA A 151 -27.14 30.79 -11.43
C ALA A 151 -28.31 30.42 -10.50
N VAL A 152 -28.12 30.64 -9.20
CA VAL A 152 -29.08 30.27 -8.15
C VAL A 152 -29.62 31.50 -7.45
N THR A 153 -30.68 31.33 -6.66
CA THR A 153 -31.30 32.40 -5.86
C THR A 153 -30.89 32.32 -4.39
N ALA A 154 -30.92 33.47 -3.69
CA ALA A 154 -30.59 33.51 -2.26
C ALA A 154 -31.56 32.65 -1.44
N GLU A 155 -32.83 32.57 -1.86
CA GLU A 155 -33.85 31.71 -1.24
C GLU A 155 -33.48 30.23 -1.24
N GLN A 156 -32.88 29.74 -2.33
CA GLN A 156 -32.43 28.34 -2.42
C GLN A 156 -31.24 28.05 -1.49
N VAL A 157 -30.34 29.03 -1.32
CA VAL A 157 -29.24 28.91 -0.35
C VAL A 157 -29.82 28.87 1.08
N VAL A 158 -30.72 29.81 1.41
CA VAL A 158 -31.32 29.92 2.75
C VAL A 158 -32.19 28.71 3.10
N SER A 159 -32.80 28.04 2.12
CA SER A 159 -33.53 26.79 2.35
C SER A 159 -32.61 25.59 2.64
N GLY A 160 -31.29 25.75 2.48
CA GLY A 160 -30.29 24.71 2.70
C GLY A 160 -30.11 23.77 1.50
N GLU A 161 -30.52 24.17 0.29
CA GLU A 161 -30.31 23.37 -0.91
C GLU A 161 -28.80 23.24 -1.20
N ARG A 162 -28.27 22.02 -1.11
CA ARG A 162 -26.83 21.75 -1.16
C ARG A 162 -26.16 22.16 -2.48
N THR A 163 -26.83 21.90 -3.61
CA THR A 163 -26.39 22.31 -4.95
C THR A 163 -26.36 23.83 -5.08
N ALA A 164 -27.38 24.52 -4.55
CA ALA A 164 -27.43 25.97 -4.56
C ALA A 164 -26.36 26.60 -3.67
N LEU A 165 -26.11 26.01 -2.50
CA LEU A 165 -25.00 26.40 -1.63
C LEU A 165 -23.66 26.31 -2.37
N ALA A 166 -23.37 25.18 -3.00
CA ALA A 166 -22.11 24.97 -3.72
C ALA A 166 -21.91 26.00 -4.86
N ARG A 167 -22.96 26.24 -5.66
CA ARG A 167 -22.93 27.23 -6.76
C ARG A 167 -22.84 28.67 -6.25
N ALA A 168 -23.49 28.99 -5.13
CA ALA A 168 -23.39 30.31 -4.49
C ALA A 168 -21.98 30.57 -3.94
N ILE A 169 -21.30 29.57 -3.39
CA ILE A 169 -19.90 29.69 -2.98
C ILE A 169 -19.00 29.97 -4.21
N THR A 170 -19.22 29.28 -5.33
CA THR A 170 -18.51 29.57 -6.58
C THR A 170 -18.75 31.00 -7.05
N GLY A 171 -20.01 31.47 -6.99
CA GLY A 171 -20.37 32.85 -7.30
C GLY A 171 -19.68 33.86 -6.37
N ALA A 172 -19.59 33.57 -5.07
CA ALA A 172 -18.91 34.41 -4.09
C ALA A 172 -17.39 34.47 -4.36
N GLU A 173 -16.76 33.33 -4.60
CA GLU A 173 -15.32 33.23 -4.88
C GLU A 173 -14.92 33.99 -6.17
N LEU A 174 -15.83 34.07 -7.14
CA LEU A 174 -15.65 34.80 -8.40
C LEU A 174 -16.12 36.27 -8.35
N GLY A 175 -16.66 36.74 -7.22
CA GLY A 175 -17.23 38.09 -7.11
C GLY A 175 -18.45 38.33 -8.01
N ARG A 176 -19.22 37.27 -8.33
CA ARG A 176 -20.38 37.30 -9.23
C ARG A 176 -21.72 37.53 -8.52
N LEU A 177 -21.77 37.44 -7.19
CA LEU A 177 -22.99 37.70 -6.41
C LEU A 177 -23.26 39.20 -6.37
N ASP A 178 -24.46 39.62 -6.78
CA ASP A 178 -24.85 41.02 -6.71
C ASP A 178 -25.21 41.45 -5.27
N GLU A 179 -25.26 42.76 -5.02
CA GLU A 179 -25.59 43.30 -3.70
C GLU A 179 -26.99 42.93 -3.19
N ALA A 180 -27.94 42.62 -4.10
CA ALA A 180 -29.27 42.19 -3.71
C ALA A 180 -29.23 40.76 -3.14
N PHE A 181 -28.47 39.87 -3.77
CA PHE A 181 -28.21 38.51 -3.31
C PHE A 181 -27.45 38.54 -1.99
N LEU A 182 -26.31 39.24 -1.94
CA LEU A 182 -25.48 39.36 -0.73
C LEU A 182 -26.25 39.99 0.44
N GLY A 183 -27.08 41.00 0.18
CA GLY A 183 -27.93 41.62 1.20
C GLY A 183 -28.90 40.62 1.85
N ARG A 184 -29.50 39.72 1.06
CA ARG A 184 -30.37 38.65 1.58
C ARG A 184 -29.59 37.62 2.39
N ILE A 185 -28.44 37.18 1.88
CA ILE A 185 -27.55 36.23 2.56
C ILE A 185 -27.07 36.79 3.90
N ARG A 186 -26.54 38.02 3.92
CA ARG A 186 -26.08 38.69 5.16
C ARG A 186 -27.22 38.85 6.18
N THR A 187 -28.43 39.16 5.72
CA THR A 187 -29.61 39.25 6.60
C THR A 187 -29.96 37.89 7.20
N ALA A 188 -29.94 36.82 6.40
CA ALA A 188 -30.22 35.46 6.87
C ALA A 188 -29.12 34.95 7.83
N ALA A 189 -27.85 35.17 7.49
CA ALA A 189 -26.70 34.83 8.31
C ALA A 189 -26.74 35.55 9.67
N ALA A 190 -27.05 36.85 9.70
CA ALA A 190 -27.18 37.62 10.93
C ALA A 190 -28.38 37.21 11.81
N GLY A 191 -29.37 36.51 11.23
CA GLY A 191 -30.54 36.00 11.95
C GLY A 191 -30.25 34.76 12.80
N ARG A 192 -29.06 34.15 12.67
CA ARG A 192 -28.62 32.96 13.41
C ARG A 192 -27.27 33.25 14.06
N HIS A 193 -27.05 32.71 15.26
CA HIS A 193 -25.71 32.70 15.84
C HIS A 193 -25.02 31.39 15.43
N VAL A 194 -24.03 31.47 14.54
CA VAL A 194 -23.30 30.30 14.04
C VAL A 194 -21.81 30.53 14.31
N PRO A 195 -21.23 29.86 15.32
CA PRO A 195 -19.81 30.02 15.63
C PRO A 195 -18.92 29.48 14.50
N VAL A 196 -17.78 30.14 14.32
CA VAL A 196 -16.75 29.78 13.35
C VAL A 196 -15.47 29.38 14.08
N LEU A 197 -15.02 28.14 13.88
CA LEU A 197 -13.74 27.63 14.35
C LEU A 197 -12.68 27.76 13.26
N GLY A 198 -11.64 28.56 13.51
CA GLY A 198 -10.47 28.64 12.64
C GLY A 198 -9.39 27.64 13.05
N ILE A 199 -9.00 26.75 12.15
CA ILE A 199 -7.89 25.81 12.35
C ILE A 199 -6.73 26.25 11.45
N THR A 200 -5.62 26.64 12.08
CA THR A 200 -4.41 27.06 11.37
C THR A 200 -3.18 26.40 11.97
N GLY A 201 -2.04 26.49 11.31
CA GLY A 201 -0.85 25.74 11.74
C GLY A 201 0.20 25.58 10.66
N THR A 202 1.35 25.04 11.06
CA THR A 202 2.46 24.80 10.13
C THR A 202 2.09 23.73 9.07
N GLY A 203 2.72 23.80 7.91
CA GLY A 203 2.56 22.79 6.86
C GLY A 203 2.94 21.39 7.38
N GLY A 204 2.07 20.40 7.14
CA GLY A 204 2.32 19.01 7.54
C GLY A 204 2.13 18.70 9.03
N SER A 205 1.62 19.65 9.84
CA SER A 205 1.30 19.41 11.26
C SER A 205 0.11 18.46 11.48
N GLY A 206 -0.63 18.14 10.42
CA GLY A 206 -1.77 17.23 10.45
C GLY A 206 -3.10 17.92 10.72
N LYS A 207 -3.24 19.20 10.32
CA LYS A 207 -4.49 20.00 10.42
C LYS A 207 -5.71 19.24 9.91
N SER A 208 -5.76 18.89 8.62
CA SER A 208 -6.91 18.19 8.04
C SER A 208 -7.17 16.79 8.62
N SER A 209 -6.14 16.11 9.11
CA SER A 209 -6.33 14.86 9.87
C SER A 209 -6.95 15.11 11.25
N LEU A 210 -6.55 16.18 11.95
CA LEU A 210 -7.14 16.57 13.22
C LEU A 210 -8.56 17.11 13.03
N THR A 211 -8.81 17.89 11.98
CA THR A 211 -10.14 18.37 11.58
C THR A 211 -11.11 17.20 11.39
N ASP A 212 -10.71 16.17 10.64
CA ASP A 212 -11.48 14.93 10.45
C ASP A 212 -11.82 14.24 11.79
N GLU A 213 -10.82 14.09 12.66
CA GLU A 213 -11.02 13.46 13.96
C GLU A 213 -11.92 14.30 14.88
N LEU A 214 -11.83 15.63 14.85
CA LEU A 214 -12.72 16.54 15.60
C LEU A 214 -14.16 16.47 15.09
N VAL A 215 -14.37 16.46 13.77
CA VAL A 215 -15.70 16.27 13.17
C VAL A 215 -16.25 14.90 13.54
N ARG A 216 -15.42 13.84 13.52
CA ARG A 216 -15.82 12.52 14.01
C ARG A 216 -16.28 12.55 15.47
N ARG A 217 -15.54 13.18 16.39
CA ARG A 217 -15.96 13.31 17.81
C ARG A 217 -17.27 14.08 17.91
N LEU A 218 -17.43 15.17 17.17
CA LEU A 218 -18.67 15.96 17.17
C LEU A 218 -19.87 15.11 16.76
N ARG A 219 -19.75 14.37 15.66
CA ARG A 219 -20.81 13.47 15.17
C ARG A 219 -21.19 12.42 16.20
N VAL A 220 -20.21 11.74 16.79
CA VAL A 220 -20.43 10.69 17.79
C VAL A 220 -21.03 11.27 19.08
N ASP A 221 -20.42 12.33 19.62
CA ASP A 221 -20.79 12.95 20.89
C ASP A 221 -22.20 13.55 20.85
N GLN A 222 -22.57 14.12 19.70
CA GLN A 222 -23.85 14.82 19.49
C GLN A 222 -24.88 13.97 18.72
N GLN A 223 -24.55 12.73 18.40
CA GLN A 223 -25.42 11.80 17.65
C GLN A 223 -25.91 12.41 16.33
N ASP A 224 -25.00 13.02 15.57
CA ASP A 224 -25.26 13.66 14.28
C ASP A 224 -26.32 14.77 14.30
N LYS A 225 -26.64 15.35 15.47
CA LYS A 225 -27.63 16.43 15.57
C LYS A 225 -27.11 17.78 15.06
N VAL A 226 -25.82 18.04 15.26
CA VAL A 226 -25.15 19.29 14.87
C VAL A 226 -24.76 19.24 13.39
N ARG A 227 -25.17 20.24 12.61
CA ARG A 227 -24.77 20.41 11.21
C ARG A 227 -23.47 21.21 11.13
N VAL A 228 -22.44 20.65 10.49
CA VAL A 228 -21.14 21.30 10.35
C VAL A 228 -20.75 21.52 8.89
N ALA A 229 -20.23 22.69 8.59
CA ALA A 229 -19.62 23.00 7.30
C ALA A 229 -18.11 23.19 7.46
N VAL A 230 -17.31 22.51 6.63
CA VAL A 230 -15.86 22.60 6.63
C VAL A 230 -15.40 23.29 5.34
N ILE A 231 -14.70 24.40 5.49
CA ILE A 231 -14.09 25.18 4.40
C ILE A 231 -12.58 25.03 4.52
N ALA A 232 -11.99 24.19 3.67
CA ALA A 232 -10.56 23.93 3.67
C ALA A 232 -9.87 24.74 2.57
N VAL A 233 -8.79 25.42 2.89
CA VAL A 233 -8.07 26.31 1.98
C VAL A 233 -6.67 25.77 1.73
N ASP A 234 -6.34 25.56 0.45
CA ASP A 234 -5.03 25.09 -0.01
C ASP A 234 -4.32 26.14 -0.89
N PRO A 235 -2.98 26.15 -0.94
CA PRO A 235 -2.23 27.19 -1.64
C PRO A 235 -2.24 26.97 -3.17
N THR A 236 -2.50 28.05 -3.92
CA THR A 236 -2.35 28.05 -5.39
C THR A 236 -0.87 28.11 -5.80
N ARG A 237 -0.47 27.34 -6.82
CA ARG A 237 0.90 27.43 -7.36
C ARG A 237 1.08 28.74 -8.12
N ARG A 238 2.05 29.56 -7.67
CA ARG A 238 2.45 30.81 -8.36
C ARG A 238 2.84 30.59 -9.82
N LYS A 239 3.37 29.41 -10.16
CA LYS A 239 3.72 29.02 -11.52
C LYS A 239 2.63 28.09 -12.07
N GLY A 240 1.95 28.51 -13.13
CA GLY A 240 0.90 27.74 -13.80
C GLY A 240 -0.53 28.06 -13.34
N GLY A 241 -0.72 28.63 -12.15
CA GLY A 241 -2.05 29.08 -11.67
C GLY A 241 -2.94 27.97 -11.08
N GLY A 242 -2.58 26.70 -11.22
CA GLY A 242 -3.33 25.58 -10.67
C GLY A 242 -3.07 25.30 -9.19
N ALA A 243 -3.93 24.49 -8.57
CA ALA A 243 -3.83 24.11 -7.16
C ALA A 243 -4.07 22.60 -6.99
N LEU A 244 -3.45 22.00 -5.97
CA LEU A 244 -3.82 20.67 -5.50
C LEU A 244 -4.59 20.87 -4.20
N LEU A 245 -5.89 20.66 -4.25
CA LEU A 245 -6.80 20.77 -3.12
C LEU A 245 -6.83 19.40 -2.43
N GLY A 246 -5.89 19.22 -1.51
CA GLY A 246 -5.48 17.95 -0.92
C GLY A 246 -6.04 17.69 0.48
N ASP A 247 -6.83 18.60 1.07
CA ASP A 247 -7.38 18.38 2.41
C ASP A 247 -8.53 17.35 2.42
N ARG A 248 -9.39 17.37 1.40
CA ARG A 248 -10.55 16.45 1.30
C ARG A 248 -10.16 14.97 1.32
N ILE A 249 -8.98 14.62 0.82
CA ILE A 249 -8.48 13.22 0.81
C ILE A 249 -8.33 12.64 2.22
N ARG A 250 -8.15 13.50 3.24
CA ARG A 250 -7.93 13.12 4.64
C ARG A 250 -9.23 12.89 5.43
N MET A 251 -10.36 13.33 4.87
CA MET A 251 -11.63 13.43 5.57
C MET A 251 -12.44 12.12 5.41
N ASN A 252 -12.30 11.21 6.38
CA ASN A 252 -13.06 9.95 6.46
C ASN A 252 -14.39 10.12 7.21
N SER A 253 -14.59 11.21 7.95
CA SER A 253 -15.80 11.49 8.71
C SER A 253 -16.92 12.11 7.86
N LEU A 254 -16.68 12.30 6.55
CA LEU A 254 -17.70 12.72 5.60
C LEU A 254 -18.60 11.50 5.32
N ASP A 255 -19.73 11.39 6.02
CA ASP A 255 -20.74 10.41 5.64
C ASP A 255 -21.56 10.96 4.47
N LEU A 256 -21.17 10.53 3.28
CA LEU A 256 -21.76 11.00 2.02
C LEU A 256 -22.94 10.13 1.57
N THR A 257 -23.46 9.23 2.43
CA THR A 257 -24.53 8.29 2.06
C THR A 257 -25.75 8.37 2.99
N GLY A 258 -26.92 8.05 2.45
CA GLY A 258 -28.15 7.87 3.26
C GLY A 258 -28.73 9.14 3.90
N LEU A 259 -29.34 8.97 5.08
CA LEU A 259 -30.07 9.99 5.83
C LEU A 259 -29.16 11.05 6.48
N ASP A 260 -27.87 10.76 6.60
CA ASP A 260 -26.88 11.63 7.27
C ASP A 260 -26.12 12.55 6.32
N ARG A 261 -26.44 12.48 5.02
CA ARG A 261 -25.88 13.34 3.97
C ARG A 261 -25.86 14.81 4.38
N ASP A 262 -26.94 15.35 4.95
CA ASP A 262 -27.09 16.79 5.23
C ASP A 262 -26.43 17.28 6.54
N ARG A 263 -25.63 16.42 7.19
CA ARG A 263 -24.97 16.72 8.47
C ARG A 263 -23.61 17.38 8.32
N VAL A 264 -22.81 16.94 7.35
CA VAL A 264 -21.47 17.49 7.10
C VAL A 264 -21.40 18.00 5.67
N TYR A 265 -20.98 19.24 5.48
CA TYR A 265 -20.69 19.82 4.16
C TYR A 265 -19.20 20.15 4.05
N PHE A 266 -18.58 19.88 2.90
CA PHE A 266 -17.15 20.14 2.69
C PHE A 266 -16.90 20.91 1.39
N ARG A 267 -16.12 21.98 1.46
CA ARG A 267 -15.69 22.75 0.30
C ARG A 267 -14.20 23.07 0.37
N SER A 268 -13.50 22.77 -0.71
CA SER A 268 -12.08 23.09 -0.88
C SER A 268 -11.92 24.38 -1.68
N LEU A 269 -11.17 25.35 -1.17
CA LEU A 269 -10.86 26.62 -1.81
C LEU A 269 -9.36 26.73 -2.11
N ALA A 270 -9.03 27.43 -3.18
CA ALA A 270 -7.65 27.82 -3.46
C ALA A 270 -7.43 29.27 -2.98
N THR A 271 -6.21 29.61 -2.56
CA THR A 271 -5.91 30.99 -2.15
C THR A 271 -6.05 32.02 -3.29
N ARG A 272 -5.90 31.59 -4.55
CA ARG A 272 -6.02 32.40 -5.78
C ARG A 272 -5.21 33.70 -5.79
N GLY A 273 -4.09 33.74 -5.05
CA GLY A 273 -3.28 34.94 -4.92
C GLY A 273 -2.04 34.74 -4.06
N ALA A 274 -1.43 35.85 -3.64
CA ALA A 274 -0.26 35.85 -2.77
C ALA A 274 -0.59 35.79 -1.27
N HIS A 275 -1.88 35.89 -0.92
CA HIS A 275 -2.39 35.90 0.45
C HIS A 275 -2.73 34.48 0.93
N GLU A 276 -2.80 34.30 2.26
CA GLU A 276 -3.02 33.00 2.90
C GLU A 276 -4.49 32.59 3.01
N VAL A 277 -5.40 33.55 2.85
CA VAL A 277 -6.86 33.35 2.83
C VAL A 277 -7.44 33.87 1.50
N PRO A 278 -8.53 33.27 1.00
CA PRO A 278 -9.20 33.75 -0.21
C PRO A 278 -9.74 35.18 -0.04
N GLU A 279 -9.73 35.99 -1.10
CA GLU A 279 -10.15 37.39 -1.08
C GLU A 279 -11.61 37.57 -0.62
N HIS A 280 -12.50 36.69 -1.05
CA HIS A 280 -13.94 36.72 -0.74
C HIS A 280 -14.35 35.76 0.39
N LEU A 281 -13.44 35.42 1.32
CA LEU A 281 -13.75 34.47 2.40
C LEU A 281 -14.96 34.91 3.26
N THR A 282 -15.12 36.21 3.54
CA THR A 282 -16.28 36.71 4.29
C THR A 282 -17.60 36.38 3.60
N ASP A 283 -17.70 36.62 2.29
CA ASP A 283 -18.93 36.34 1.54
C ASP A 283 -19.22 34.83 1.50
N VAL A 284 -18.18 33.99 1.40
CA VAL A 284 -18.31 32.52 1.51
C VAL A 284 -18.86 32.11 2.88
N LEU A 285 -18.31 32.68 3.97
CA LEU A 285 -18.79 32.39 5.33
C LEU A 285 -20.24 32.82 5.53
N ASP A 286 -20.64 33.99 5.02
CA ASP A 286 -22.02 34.46 5.09
C ASP A 286 -22.97 33.52 4.33
N VAL A 287 -22.58 33.06 3.14
CA VAL A 287 -23.33 32.06 2.34
C VAL A 287 -23.53 30.76 3.12
N VAL A 288 -22.49 30.24 3.75
CA VAL A 288 -22.56 28.99 4.53
C VAL A 288 -23.41 29.16 5.79
N LYS A 289 -23.25 30.27 6.52
CA LYS A 289 -24.06 30.59 7.71
C LYS A 289 -25.55 30.70 7.35
N ALA A 290 -25.86 31.34 6.23
CA ALA A 290 -27.24 31.47 5.74
C ALA A 290 -27.89 30.13 5.36
N ALA A 291 -27.11 29.12 4.95
CA ALA A 291 -27.60 27.77 4.59
C ALA A 291 -27.97 26.88 5.79
N GLY A 292 -27.78 27.42 7.01
CA GLY A 292 -28.36 26.87 8.22
C GLY A 292 -27.56 25.77 8.91
N PHE A 293 -26.24 25.80 8.75
CA PHE A 293 -25.31 25.04 9.59
C PHE A 293 -25.24 25.62 11.00
N ASP A 294 -24.84 24.78 11.95
CA ASP A 294 -24.74 25.11 13.37
C ASP A 294 -23.29 25.41 13.77
N LEU A 295 -22.32 24.91 13.01
CA LEU A 295 -20.89 25.18 13.15
C LEU A 295 -20.23 25.35 11.77
N VAL A 296 -19.34 26.33 11.65
CA VAL A 296 -18.43 26.43 10.49
C VAL A 296 -17.00 26.21 10.95
N ILE A 297 -16.27 25.34 10.27
CA ILE A 297 -14.83 25.11 10.49
C ILE A 297 -14.09 25.64 9.26
N VAL A 298 -13.08 26.46 9.48
CA VAL A 298 -12.20 26.97 8.41
C VAL A 298 -10.80 26.47 8.64
N GLU A 299 -10.27 25.70 7.71
CA GLU A 299 -8.87 25.26 7.72
C GLU A 299 -8.04 26.10 6.75
N THR A 300 -6.92 26.64 7.22
CA THR A 300 -6.01 27.44 6.39
C THR A 300 -4.94 26.57 5.70
N PRO A 301 -4.21 27.10 4.71
CA PRO A 301 -2.97 26.49 4.24
C PRO A 301 -1.94 26.38 5.37
N GLY A 302 -0.84 25.68 5.13
CA GLY A 302 0.31 25.72 6.02
C GLY A 302 0.88 27.14 6.12
N ILE A 303 0.78 27.76 7.29
CA ILE A 303 1.24 29.13 7.54
C ILE A 303 2.70 29.19 8.03
N GLY A 304 3.35 30.34 7.84
CA GLY A 304 4.65 30.66 8.41
C GLY A 304 4.57 31.04 9.88
N GLN A 305 5.68 31.52 10.44
CA GLN A 305 5.74 31.94 11.84
C GLN A 305 5.04 33.29 12.11
N GLY A 306 5.04 34.21 11.14
CA GLY A 306 4.51 35.59 11.30
C GLY A 306 3.09 35.78 10.78
N ASP A 307 2.32 34.70 10.69
CA ASP A 307 1.10 34.63 9.91
C ASP A 307 -0.10 34.32 10.83
N ALA A 308 -1.12 35.19 10.81
CA ALA A 308 -2.33 35.07 11.64
C ALA A 308 -3.60 35.53 10.89
N ALA A 309 -3.60 35.37 9.56
CA ALA A 309 -4.61 35.96 8.67
C ALA A 309 -6.05 35.47 8.92
N ILE A 310 -6.24 34.33 9.59
CA ILE A 310 -7.56 33.74 9.85
C ILE A 310 -8.30 34.40 11.02
N VAL A 311 -7.58 35.03 11.96
CA VAL A 311 -8.13 35.55 13.23
C VAL A 311 -9.33 36.48 13.04
N PRO A 312 -9.36 37.42 12.07
CA PRO A 312 -10.49 38.32 11.87
C PRO A 312 -11.78 37.65 11.39
N PHE A 313 -11.72 36.39 10.94
CA PHE A 313 -12.84 35.68 10.30
C PHE A 313 -13.51 34.65 11.22
N VAL A 314 -12.96 34.41 12.42
CA VAL A 314 -13.32 33.27 13.27
C VAL A 314 -13.63 33.70 14.71
N ASP A 315 -14.49 32.94 15.39
CA ASP A 315 -14.91 33.20 16.78
C ASP A 315 -14.00 32.54 17.81
N THR A 316 -13.40 31.41 17.42
CA THR A 316 -12.43 30.62 18.18
C THR A 316 -11.32 30.14 17.23
N SER A 317 -10.07 30.20 17.67
CA SER A 317 -8.89 29.84 16.89
C SER A 317 -8.09 28.69 17.52
N LEU A 318 -7.75 27.70 16.69
CA LEU A 318 -6.93 26.55 17.03
C LEU A 318 -5.62 26.60 16.23
N TYR A 319 -4.49 26.67 16.93
CA TYR A 319 -3.17 26.54 16.31
C TYR A 319 -2.64 25.12 16.43
N VAL A 320 -2.32 24.49 15.30
CA VAL A 320 -1.82 23.11 15.21
C VAL A 320 -0.34 23.10 14.81
N MET A 321 0.49 22.48 15.64
CA MET A 321 1.93 22.36 15.44
C MET A 321 2.43 20.95 15.74
N THR A 322 3.66 20.64 15.36
CA THR A 322 4.35 19.39 15.75
C THR A 322 5.31 19.65 16.91
N PRO A 323 5.82 18.59 17.58
CA PRO A 323 6.90 18.73 18.56
C PRO A 323 8.21 19.33 18.00
N GLU A 324 8.38 19.37 16.68
CA GLU A 324 9.60 19.75 15.98
C GLU A 324 9.56 21.23 15.54
N PHE A 325 9.65 22.17 16.48
CA PHE A 325 9.67 23.61 16.19
C PHE A 325 11.06 24.27 16.35
N GLY A 326 12.10 23.46 16.56
CA GLY A 326 13.46 23.91 16.81
C GLY A 326 13.70 24.29 18.28
N ALA A 327 14.45 25.36 18.52
CA ALA A 327 14.71 25.83 19.89
C ALA A 327 13.47 26.52 20.49
N ALA A 328 13.30 26.45 21.82
CA ALA A 328 12.21 27.11 22.53
C ALA A 328 12.07 28.62 22.22
N SER A 329 13.17 29.31 21.91
CA SER A 329 13.17 30.72 21.50
C SER A 329 12.48 30.99 20.16
N GLN A 330 12.19 29.96 19.35
CA GLN A 330 11.40 30.13 18.12
C GLN A 330 9.93 30.35 18.43
N LEU A 331 9.43 29.88 19.58
CA LEU A 331 8.03 30.06 19.99
C LEU A 331 7.70 31.55 20.18
N GLU A 332 8.69 32.37 20.56
CA GLU A 332 8.55 33.83 20.69
C GLU A 332 8.34 34.55 19.35
N LYS A 333 8.50 33.85 18.22
CA LYS A 333 8.33 34.41 16.86
C LYS A 333 7.06 33.91 16.17
N ILE A 334 6.31 33.02 16.82
CA ILE A 334 5.09 32.47 16.25
C ILE A 334 3.95 33.39 16.65
N ASP A 335 3.58 34.30 15.77
CA ASP A 335 2.53 35.30 16.01
C ASP A 335 1.20 34.64 16.41
N MET A 336 0.89 33.49 15.81
CA MET A 336 -0.34 32.75 16.13
C MET A 336 -0.42 32.30 17.59
N LEU A 337 0.69 32.16 18.34
CA LEU A 337 0.64 31.86 19.77
C LEU A 337 0.16 33.04 20.62
N ASP A 338 0.17 34.27 20.11
CA ASP A 338 -0.43 35.43 20.78
C ASP A 338 -1.96 35.46 20.63
N PHE A 339 -2.47 34.92 19.50
CA PHE A 339 -3.89 35.00 19.15
C PHE A 339 -4.68 33.72 19.40
N ALA A 340 -4.01 32.55 19.42
CA ALA A 340 -4.68 31.27 19.54
C ALA A 340 -5.44 31.11 20.86
N ASP A 341 -6.73 30.75 20.76
CA ASP A 341 -7.54 30.38 21.92
C ASP A 341 -7.08 29.05 22.49
N VAL A 342 -6.75 28.10 21.60
CA VAL A 342 -6.30 26.74 21.91
C VAL A 342 -5.12 26.35 21.03
N VAL A 343 -4.18 25.57 21.57
CA VAL A 343 -3.05 25.02 20.81
C VAL A 343 -3.07 23.50 20.85
N ALA A 344 -2.94 22.86 19.70
CA ALA A 344 -2.74 21.43 19.56
C ALA A 344 -1.32 21.13 19.09
N ILE A 345 -0.56 20.42 19.93
CA ILE A 345 0.70 19.79 19.55
C ILE A 345 0.37 18.40 19.04
N ASN A 346 0.11 18.34 17.74
CA ASN A 346 -0.25 17.11 17.06
C ASN A 346 1.01 16.29 16.72
N LYS A 347 0.83 15.01 16.40
CA LYS A 347 1.92 14.03 16.26
C LYS A 347 2.66 13.81 17.59
N PHE A 348 1.90 13.68 18.67
CA PHE A 348 2.41 13.56 20.03
C PHE A 348 3.21 12.27 20.28
N GLU A 349 3.10 11.29 19.38
CA GLU A 349 3.92 10.09 19.31
C GLU A 349 5.41 10.37 19.02
N ARG A 350 5.75 11.57 18.53
CA ARG A 350 7.12 11.95 18.19
C ARG A 350 7.96 12.28 19.42
N ARG A 351 9.27 12.09 19.27
CA ARG A 351 10.24 12.37 20.33
C ARG A 351 10.21 13.86 20.72
N GLY A 352 10.22 14.13 22.02
CA GLY A 352 10.23 15.50 22.56
C GLY A 352 8.84 16.13 22.71
N ALA A 353 7.75 15.40 22.42
CA ALA A 353 6.38 15.91 22.53
C ALA A 353 6.01 16.42 23.94
N ALA A 354 6.47 15.74 25.00
CA ALA A 354 6.24 16.20 26.38
C ALA A 354 6.97 17.52 26.71
N ASP A 355 8.20 17.68 26.21
CA ASP A 355 8.96 18.94 26.35
C ASP A 355 8.29 20.06 25.53
N ALA A 356 7.85 19.75 24.31
CA ALA A 356 7.07 20.64 23.47
C ALA A 356 5.82 21.17 24.18
N LEU A 357 5.03 20.28 24.80
CA LEU A 357 3.83 20.64 25.58
C LEU A 357 4.14 21.64 26.68
N ARG A 358 5.22 21.39 27.44
CA ARG A 358 5.66 22.29 28.50
C ARG A 358 6.11 23.64 27.97
N ASP A 359 6.90 23.66 26.91
CA ASP A 359 7.54 24.88 26.41
C ASP A 359 6.54 25.78 25.69
N VAL A 360 5.59 25.21 24.95
CA VAL A 360 4.44 25.94 24.38
C VAL A 360 3.52 26.47 25.47
N GLY A 361 3.19 25.67 26.49
CA GLY A 361 2.43 26.14 27.64
C GLY A 361 3.10 27.30 28.37
N ARG A 362 4.43 27.24 28.55
CA ARG A 362 5.21 28.36 29.13
C ARG A 362 5.16 29.60 28.27
N GLN A 363 5.23 29.46 26.94
CA GLN A 363 5.14 30.60 26.03
C GLN A 363 3.75 31.23 26.11
N MET A 364 2.68 30.43 26.12
CA MET A 364 1.31 30.96 26.26
C MET A 364 1.07 31.69 27.59
N VAL A 365 1.64 31.21 28.70
CA VAL A 365 1.59 31.94 29.99
C VAL A 365 2.20 33.34 29.84
N ARG A 366 3.33 33.46 29.12
CA ARG A 366 4.01 34.74 28.89
C ARG A 366 3.18 35.65 27.97
N ASN A 367 2.71 35.11 26.84
CA ASN A 367 1.93 35.87 25.85
C ASN A 367 0.63 36.42 26.46
N ARG A 368 -0.03 35.64 27.33
CA ARG A 368 -1.27 36.04 28.03
C ARG A 368 -1.02 36.80 29.34
N GLU A 369 0.23 37.06 29.71
CA GLU A 369 0.63 37.64 31.01
C GLU A 369 0.03 36.94 32.24
N ALA A 370 -0.28 35.65 32.11
CA ALA A 370 -1.01 34.85 33.10
C ALA A 370 -0.07 34.26 34.17
N PHE A 371 0.85 35.06 34.72
CA PHE A 371 1.95 34.60 35.58
C PHE A 371 1.52 33.89 36.89
N GLY A 372 0.24 33.96 37.26
CA GLY A 372 -0.34 33.22 38.38
C GLY A 372 -0.81 31.80 38.04
N GLN A 373 -0.80 31.42 36.75
CA GLN A 373 -1.19 30.10 36.26
C GLN A 373 0.04 29.25 35.93
N GLN A 374 -0.11 27.93 35.99
CA GLN A 374 0.92 26.99 35.57
C GLN A 374 0.85 26.77 34.04
N PRO A 375 1.97 26.40 33.39
CA PRO A 375 1.95 26.00 31.98
C PRO A 375 0.94 24.89 31.65
N SER A 376 0.67 23.99 32.60
CA SER A 376 -0.34 22.92 32.46
C SER A 376 -1.79 23.43 32.48
N ASP A 377 -2.03 24.63 33.02
CA ASP A 377 -3.36 25.23 33.07
C ASP A 377 -3.74 25.84 31.71
N MET A 378 -2.75 26.21 30.88
CA MET A 378 -2.97 26.75 29.55
C MET A 378 -3.71 25.76 28.63
N PRO A 379 -4.50 26.24 27.66
CA PRO A 379 -5.24 25.41 26.72
C PRO A 379 -4.32 24.85 25.62
N VAL A 380 -3.31 24.08 26.03
CA VAL A 380 -2.38 23.36 25.15
C VAL A 380 -2.64 21.87 25.30
N TYR A 381 -2.90 21.21 24.18
CA TYR A 381 -3.23 19.78 24.12
C TYR A 381 -2.20 19.02 23.28
N GLY A 382 -1.82 17.83 23.72
CA GLY A 382 -1.00 16.89 22.95
C GLY A 382 -1.89 15.88 22.25
N THR A 383 -1.92 15.87 20.92
CA THR A 383 -2.85 15.02 20.15
C THR A 383 -2.13 14.06 19.21
N SER A 384 -2.70 12.89 18.99
CA SER A 384 -2.33 12.01 17.88
C SER A 384 -3.54 11.79 16.98
N ALA A 385 -3.66 12.59 15.91
CA ALA A 385 -4.72 12.36 14.92
C ALA A 385 -4.53 11.06 14.11
N ALA A 386 -3.33 10.47 14.14
CA ALA A 386 -3.04 9.19 13.48
C ALA A 386 -3.51 7.98 14.29
N THR A 387 -3.61 8.12 15.63
CA THR A 387 -4.08 7.08 16.53
C THR A 387 -5.60 7.09 16.59
N PHE A 388 -6.20 5.94 16.31
CA PHE A 388 -7.66 5.79 16.40
C PHE A 388 -8.13 5.94 17.85
N ASP A 389 -9.26 6.64 18.04
CA ASP A 389 -9.83 6.94 19.36
C ASP A 389 -8.82 7.52 20.37
N ASP A 390 -7.95 8.41 19.88
CA ASP A 390 -6.97 9.11 20.71
C ASP A 390 -7.64 9.93 21.82
N ASP A 391 -7.18 9.73 23.05
CA ASP A 391 -7.69 10.41 24.24
C ASP A 391 -7.24 11.88 24.28
N GLY A 392 -6.08 12.19 23.72
CA GLY A 392 -5.60 13.57 23.53
C GLY A 392 -6.52 14.38 22.61
N VAL A 393 -6.89 13.83 21.45
CA VAL A 393 -7.87 14.46 20.53
C VAL A 393 -9.23 14.62 21.20
N THR A 394 -9.69 13.61 21.94
CA THR A 394 -10.98 13.70 22.65
C THR A 394 -10.98 14.78 23.73
N ALA A 395 -9.88 14.94 24.47
CA ALA A 395 -9.73 16.04 25.43
C ALA A 395 -9.73 17.42 24.77
N LEU A 396 -9.05 17.55 23.62
CA LEU A 396 -9.08 18.77 22.81
C LEU A 396 -10.51 19.07 22.32
N TYR A 397 -11.21 18.07 21.78
CA TYR A 397 -12.59 18.19 21.33
C TYR A 397 -13.52 18.67 22.44
N GLN A 398 -13.46 18.07 23.63
CA GLN A 398 -14.31 18.44 24.77
C GLN A 398 -14.11 19.91 25.14
N HIS A 399 -12.86 20.37 25.18
CA HIS A 399 -12.56 21.77 25.45
C HIS A 399 -13.06 22.72 24.36
N LEU A 400 -12.84 22.38 23.08
CA LEU A 400 -13.32 23.17 21.95
C LEU A 400 -14.85 23.23 21.91
N ARG A 401 -15.54 22.13 22.17
CA ARG A 401 -17.00 22.09 22.24
C ARG A 401 -17.51 23.07 23.29
N ASP A 402 -16.96 23.03 24.50
CA ASP A 402 -17.39 23.92 25.59
C ASP A 402 -17.16 25.40 25.23
N LEU A 403 -16.01 25.72 24.63
CA LEU A 403 -15.75 27.07 24.10
C LEU A 403 -16.75 27.47 23.02
N LEU A 404 -17.10 26.58 22.10
CA LEU A 404 -18.05 26.86 21.02
C LEU A 404 -19.48 27.01 21.54
N VAL A 405 -19.87 26.28 22.59
CA VAL A 405 -21.16 26.44 23.29
C VAL A 405 -21.25 27.82 23.93
N ASP A 406 -20.16 28.30 24.55
CA ASP A 406 -20.09 29.67 25.07
C ASP A 406 -20.20 30.73 23.95
N LYS A 407 -19.84 30.36 22.72
CA LYS A 407 -20.03 31.15 21.48
C LYS A 407 -21.35 30.82 20.77
N GLY A 408 -22.32 30.21 21.43
CA GLY A 408 -23.67 30.01 20.91
C GLY A 408 -23.88 28.80 20.02
N LEU A 409 -22.99 27.80 20.05
CA LEU A 409 -23.27 26.47 19.48
C LEU A 409 -24.39 25.78 20.28
N ASP A 410 -25.46 25.37 19.60
CA ASP A 410 -26.54 24.57 20.19
C ASP A 410 -26.13 23.08 20.22
N ALA A 411 -25.49 22.67 21.31
CA ALA A 411 -25.04 21.28 21.53
C ALA A 411 -25.66 20.71 22.82
N ALA A 412 -25.98 19.41 22.80
CA ALA A 412 -26.52 18.69 23.94
C ALA A 412 -25.40 18.17 24.86
N ASP A 413 -25.78 17.65 26.03
CA ASP A 413 -24.87 16.89 26.89
C ASP A 413 -24.21 15.74 26.11
N GLY A 414 -22.88 15.73 26.08
CA GLY A 414 -22.10 14.81 25.24
C GLY A 414 -22.18 13.34 25.65
N GLN A 415 -22.13 12.44 24.67
CA GLN A 415 -22.08 10.99 24.87
C GLN A 415 -20.67 10.44 25.13
N LEU A 416 -19.62 11.19 24.75
CA LEU A 416 -18.24 10.76 24.96
C LEU A 416 -17.86 10.85 26.44
N ALA A 417 -17.13 9.84 26.92
CA ALA A 417 -16.63 9.83 28.29
C ALA A 417 -15.69 11.03 28.55
N PRO A 418 -15.83 11.75 29.68
CA PRO A 418 -14.93 12.85 30.03
C PRO A 418 -13.47 12.39 30.14
N VAL A 419 -12.55 13.11 29.51
CA VAL A 419 -11.10 12.85 29.58
C VAL A 419 -10.45 13.91 30.47
N ALA A 420 -9.76 13.47 31.53
CA ALA A 420 -9.12 14.39 32.49
C ALA A 420 -7.73 14.88 32.05
N GLY A 421 -7.05 14.15 31.15
CA GLY A 421 -5.73 14.50 30.64
C GLY A 421 -5.76 15.55 29.53
N LYS A 422 -4.62 16.20 29.28
CA LYS A 422 -4.43 17.13 28.14
C LYS A 422 -3.51 16.58 27.05
N HIS A 423 -3.11 15.33 27.13
CA HIS A 423 -2.24 14.73 26.11
C HIS A 423 -2.59 13.27 25.85
N SER A 424 -2.28 12.82 24.64
CA SER A 424 -2.40 11.43 24.21
C SER A 424 -1.61 10.48 25.13
N THR A 425 -2.28 9.44 25.65
CA THR A 425 -1.68 8.37 26.45
C THR A 425 -1.77 7.00 25.78
N ARG A 426 -2.57 6.89 24.72
CA ARG A 426 -2.89 5.62 24.04
C ARG A 426 -1.94 5.25 22.90
N ILE A 427 -0.79 5.91 22.79
CA ILE A 427 0.17 5.67 21.71
C ILE A 427 0.71 4.23 21.81
N GLN A 428 0.19 3.27 21.03
CA GLN A 428 0.85 1.97 20.91
C GLN A 428 1.97 2.11 19.88
N GLN A 429 3.19 2.33 20.37
CA GLN A 429 4.34 2.28 19.48
C GLN A 429 4.55 0.84 19.00
N VAL A 430 4.35 0.62 17.69
CA VAL A 430 4.65 -0.67 17.03
C VAL A 430 6.13 -1.05 17.25
N LEU A 431 7.01 -0.05 17.24
CA LEU A 431 8.44 -0.20 17.49
C LEU A 431 8.89 0.73 18.64
N PRO A 432 9.65 0.21 19.63
CA PRO A 432 10.26 1.05 20.65
C PRO A 432 11.19 2.13 20.06
N ALA A 433 11.21 3.32 20.67
CA ALA A 433 11.97 4.46 20.17
C ALA A 433 13.50 4.24 20.06
N ASP A 434 14.07 3.33 20.86
CA ASP A 434 15.48 2.93 20.81
C ASP A 434 15.79 1.95 19.66
N ARG A 435 14.77 1.32 19.07
CA ARG A 435 14.90 0.38 17.94
C ARG A 435 14.76 1.04 16.58
N VAL A 436 14.50 2.34 16.51
CA VAL A 436 14.24 3.10 15.26
C VAL A 436 15.39 3.00 14.23
N ARG A 437 16.62 2.71 14.65
CA ARG A 437 17.81 2.62 13.79
C ARG A 437 18.20 1.19 13.34
N TYR A 438 17.32 0.20 13.52
CA TYR A 438 17.57 -1.21 13.16
C TYR A 438 18.14 -1.43 11.75
N LEU A 439 17.66 -0.71 10.73
CA LEU A 439 18.16 -0.84 9.34
C LEU A 439 19.63 -0.38 9.19
N ALA A 440 20.04 0.65 9.92
CA ALA A 440 21.44 1.08 9.94
C ALA A 440 22.34 0.04 10.64
N GLU A 441 21.86 -0.56 11.72
CA GLU A 441 22.60 -1.64 12.42
C GLU A 441 22.78 -2.89 11.54
N ILE A 442 21.75 -3.26 10.77
CA ILE A 442 21.84 -4.33 9.78
C ILE A 442 22.85 -3.96 8.70
N THR A 443 22.84 -2.72 8.23
CA THR A 443 23.77 -2.22 7.23
C THR A 443 25.22 -2.27 7.72
N GLU A 444 25.48 -1.84 8.94
CA GLU A 444 26.80 -1.96 9.59
C GLU A 444 27.23 -3.42 9.71
N THR A 445 26.30 -4.31 10.05
CA THR A 445 26.55 -5.75 10.19
C THR A 445 26.96 -6.39 8.86
N VAL A 446 26.23 -6.14 7.76
CA VAL A 446 26.54 -6.70 6.44
C VAL A 446 27.85 -6.12 5.88
N ARG A 447 28.09 -4.81 6.03
CA ARG A 447 29.36 -4.18 5.63
C ARG A 447 30.53 -4.74 6.46
N GLY A 448 30.33 -4.93 7.76
CA GLY A 448 31.31 -5.55 8.66
C GLY A 448 31.65 -6.98 8.27
N TYR A 449 30.64 -7.78 7.91
CA TYR A 449 30.81 -9.15 7.43
C TYR A 449 31.70 -9.24 6.18
N HIS A 450 31.52 -8.32 5.21
CA HIS A 450 32.36 -8.26 4.02
C HIS A 450 33.79 -7.79 4.32
N ALA A 451 33.95 -6.80 5.20
CA ALA A 451 35.27 -6.33 5.62
C ALA A 451 36.06 -7.43 6.34
N GLU A 452 35.39 -8.20 7.21
CA GLU A 452 35.98 -9.36 7.87
C GLU A 452 36.35 -10.45 6.86
N THR A 453 35.49 -10.69 5.86
CA THR A 453 35.76 -11.64 4.77
C THR A 453 37.07 -11.30 4.06
N GLU A 454 37.26 -10.06 3.61
CA GLU A 454 38.51 -9.67 2.92
C GLU A 454 39.75 -9.72 3.85
N ALA A 455 39.58 -9.45 5.14
CA ALA A 455 40.66 -9.63 6.12
C ALA A 455 41.07 -11.11 6.28
N LEU A 456 40.10 -12.02 6.26
CA LEU A 456 40.37 -13.47 6.29
C LEU A 456 41.01 -13.97 5.00
N VAL A 457 40.54 -13.50 3.85
CA VAL A 457 41.12 -13.82 2.54
C VAL A 457 42.61 -13.52 2.52
N GLU A 458 43.03 -12.34 2.99
CA GLU A 458 44.45 -11.98 2.96
C GLU A 458 45.28 -12.75 4.01
N LYS A 459 44.69 -13.07 5.17
CA LYS A 459 45.35 -13.96 6.14
C LYS A 459 45.61 -15.36 5.56
N VAL A 460 44.61 -15.94 4.89
CA VAL A 460 44.73 -17.27 4.28
C VAL A 460 45.70 -17.26 3.12
N ARG A 461 45.66 -16.26 2.24
CA ARG A 461 46.68 -16.09 1.18
C ARG A 461 48.08 -16.00 1.74
N ARG A 462 48.25 -15.23 2.82
CA ARG A 462 49.54 -15.11 3.50
C ARG A 462 49.99 -16.47 4.03
N ALA A 463 49.13 -17.22 4.70
CA ALA A 463 49.43 -18.55 5.23
C ALA A 463 49.78 -19.56 4.11
N GLN A 464 49.02 -19.56 3.01
CA GLN A 464 49.29 -20.38 1.84
C GLN A 464 50.65 -20.04 1.21
N ARG A 465 50.95 -18.75 1.01
CA ARG A 465 52.25 -18.29 0.47
C ARG A 465 53.41 -18.71 1.37
N PHE A 466 53.31 -18.51 2.68
CA PHE A 466 54.36 -18.94 3.60
C PHE A 466 54.55 -20.46 3.58
N THR A 467 53.47 -21.23 3.56
CA THR A 467 53.52 -22.69 3.50
C THR A 467 54.17 -23.18 2.20
N ALA A 468 53.82 -22.58 1.06
CA ALA A 468 54.42 -22.94 -0.24
C ALA A 468 55.93 -22.64 -0.28
N VAL A 469 56.34 -21.43 0.13
CA VAL A 469 57.77 -21.04 0.13
C VAL A 469 58.55 -21.86 1.17
N ALA A 470 57.95 -22.17 2.33
CA ALA A 470 58.55 -23.03 3.35
C ALA A 470 58.79 -24.45 2.85
N ALA A 471 57.88 -24.99 2.02
CA ALA A 471 58.06 -26.30 1.42
C ALA A 471 59.22 -26.34 0.39
N GLU A 472 59.41 -25.26 -0.38
CA GLU A 472 60.52 -25.14 -1.33
C GLU A 472 61.88 -24.88 -0.66
N LEU A 473 61.88 -24.21 0.49
CA LEU A 473 63.07 -23.83 1.26
C LEU A 473 63.07 -24.48 2.65
N ALA A 474 62.94 -25.81 2.69
CA ALA A 474 62.79 -26.59 3.92
C ALA A 474 63.90 -26.38 4.96
N GLU A 475 65.10 -26.02 4.51
CA GLU A 475 66.30 -25.80 5.33
C GLU A 475 66.23 -24.52 6.20
N LEU A 476 65.31 -23.60 5.91
CA LEU A 476 65.21 -22.31 6.62
C LEU A 476 64.22 -22.40 7.80
N GLU A 477 64.73 -22.66 9.00
CA GLU A 477 63.91 -22.80 10.23
C GLU A 477 63.03 -21.58 10.54
N ASP A 478 63.55 -20.36 10.35
CA ASP A 478 62.78 -19.12 10.56
C ASP A 478 61.55 -19.05 9.64
N LEU A 479 61.66 -19.58 8.43
CA LEU A 479 60.57 -19.64 7.46
C LEU A 479 59.54 -20.71 7.85
N GLN A 480 59.98 -21.87 8.37
CA GLN A 480 59.07 -22.89 8.92
C GLN A 480 58.27 -22.33 10.10
N ALA A 481 58.94 -21.63 11.02
CA ALA A 481 58.30 -20.99 12.16
C ALA A 481 57.32 -19.89 11.74
N ALA A 482 57.65 -19.10 10.71
CA ALA A 482 56.75 -18.10 10.15
C ALA A 482 55.52 -18.72 9.49
N ALA A 483 55.66 -19.84 8.77
CA ALA A 483 54.55 -20.56 8.17
C ALA A 483 53.63 -21.18 9.22
N ALA A 484 54.18 -21.83 10.26
CA ALA A 484 53.41 -22.36 11.37
C ALA A 484 52.60 -21.26 12.07
N ARG A 485 53.23 -20.12 12.39
CA ARG A 485 52.54 -18.98 13.01
C ARG A 485 51.44 -18.42 12.12
N ALA A 486 51.68 -18.29 10.81
CA ALA A 486 50.67 -17.79 9.88
C ALA A 486 49.45 -18.73 9.79
N ASN A 487 49.65 -20.04 9.89
CA ASN A 487 48.56 -21.02 9.96
C ASN A 487 47.83 -20.98 11.32
N ASP A 488 48.55 -20.83 12.43
CA ASP A 488 47.95 -20.73 13.77
C ASP A 488 47.14 -19.45 13.97
N ASP A 489 47.49 -18.37 13.26
CA ASP A 489 46.75 -17.10 13.25
C ASP A 489 45.39 -17.20 12.52
N LEU A 490 45.11 -18.30 11.80
CA LEU A 490 43.84 -18.53 11.13
C LEU A 490 42.76 -19.01 12.12
N PRO A 491 41.50 -18.54 11.99
CA PRO A 491 40.38 -19.09 12.75
C PRO A 491 40.27 -20.61 12.55
N LEU A 492 39.90 -21.33 13.62
CA LEU A 492 39.76 -22.78 13.58
C LEU A 492 38.75 -23.23 12.50
N GLU A 493 37.60 -22.57 12.43
CA GLU A 493 36.55 -22.87 11.43
C GLU A 493 37.07 -22.78 9.99
N VAL A 494 37.91 -21.78 9.68
CA VAL A 494 38.49 -21.60 8.34
C VAL A 494 39.49 -22.72 8.02
N ARG A 495 40.30 -23.13 9.00
CA ARG A 495 41.25 -24.25 8.83
C ARG A 495 40.51 -25.56 8.60
N ASP A 496 39.52 -25.86 9.44
CA ASP A 496 38.71 -27.08 9.33
C ASP A 496 38.00 -27.13 7.97
N GLN A 497 37.50 -25.99 7.47
CA GLN A 497 36.85 -25.92 6.17
C GLN A 497 37.83 -26.12 5.00
N LEU A 498 39.05 -25.57 5.09
CA LEU A 498 40.13 -25.81 4.12
C LEU A 498 40.54 -27.28 4.06
N ASP A 499 40.72 -27.92 5.22
CA ASP A 499 41.09 -29.32 5.33
C ASP A 499 39.98 -30.25 4.81
N ALA A 500 38.71 -29.89 5.02
CA ALA A 500 37.55 -30.67 4.57
C ALA A 500 37.23 -30.48 3.07
N TRP A 501 37.62 -29.36 2.45
CA TRP A 501 37.21 -28.99 1.10
C TRP A 501 37.50 -30.06 0.02
N PRO A 502 38.66 -30.73 -0.03
CA PRO A 502 38.89 -31.79 -1.00
C PRO A 502 37.86 -32.93 -0.92
N GLY A 503 37.41 -33.27 0.31
CA GLY A 503 36.35 -34.26 0.52
C GLY A 503 34.99 -33.78 0.04
N VAL A 504 34.68 -32.49 0.21
CA VAL A 504 33.46 -31.86 -0.32
C VAL A 504 33.45 -31.94 -1.84
N VAL A 505 34.54 -31.53 -2.51
CA VAL A 505 34.68 -31.61 -3.97
C VAL A 505 34.47 -33.04 -4.47
N ALA A 506 35.13 -34.01 -3.83
CA ALA A 506 34.98 -35.42 -4.18
C ALA A 506 33.51 -35.89 -4.07
N SER A 507 32.77 -35.46 -3.05
CA SER A 507 31.36 -35.83 -2.86
C SER A 507 30.42 -35.33 -3.97
N TYR A 508 30.75 -34.21 -4.62
CA TYR A 508 29.99 -33.70 -5.78
C TYR A 508 30.44 -34.31 -7.11
N ASP A 509 31.69 -34.78 -7.21
CA ASP A 509 32.23 -35.48 -8.38
C ASP A 509 31.84 -36.97 -8.43
N GLU A 510 31.32 -37.55 -7.34
CA GLU A 510 30.86 -38.95 -7.30
C GLU A 510 29.81 -39.25 -8.39
N ASP A 511 30.00 -40.38 -9.09
CA ASP A 511 29.12 -40.86 -10.15
C ASP A 511 27.80 -41.42 -9.58
N THR A 512 26.97 -40.54 -9.03
CA THR A 512 25.63 -40.84 -8.53
C THR A 512 24.57 -40.13 -9.36
N ALA A 513 23.39 -40.76 -9.52
CA ALA A 513 22.25 -40.15 -10.20
C ALA A 513 21.78 -38.84 -9.53
N SER A 514 22.16 -38.62 -8.27
CA SER A 514 21.86 -37.41 -7.49
C SER A 514 22.79 -36.24 -7.77
N ASN A 515 23.97 -36.44 -8.38
CA ASN A 515 25.00 -35.40 -8.55
C ASN A 515 25.16 -34.90 -9.99
N GLY A 516 24.61 -35.59 -10.98
CA GLY A 516 24.67 -35.18 -12.37
C GLY A 516 23.58 -35.78 -13.23
N ARG A 517 23.32 -35.17 -14.39
CA ARG A 517 22.36 -35.63 -15.40
C ARG A 517 23.07 -35.82 -16.74
N GLU A 518 22.72 -36.88 -17.46
CA GLU A 518 23.30 -37.15 -18.78
C GLU A 518 22.49 -36.45 -19.87
N SER A 519 23.19 -35.72 -20.74
CA SER A 519 22.61 -35.12 -21.94
C SER A 519 22.51 -36.15 -23.08
N LEU A 520 21.73 -35.85 -24.13
CA LEU A 520 21.63 -36.71 -25.32
C LEU A 520 22.98 -36.93 -26.03
N ALA A 521 23.96 -36.06 -25.83
CA ALA A 521 25.31 -36.20 -26.38
C ALA A 521 26.23 -37.12 -25.55
N GLY A 522 25.74 -37.68 -24.44
CA GLY A 522 26.53 -38.49 -23.50
C GLY A 522 27.39 -37.67 -22.53
N ASN A 523 27.29 -36.33 -22.54
CA ASN A 523 27.97 -35.50 -21.55
C ASN A 523 27.20 -35.52 -20.24
N ARG A 524 27.92 -35.76 -19.14
CA ARG A 524 27.40 -35.64 -17.77
C ARG A 524 27.47 -34.17 -17.31
N VAL A 525 26.32 -33.55 -17.13
CA VAL A 525 26.19 -32.20 -16.59
C VAL A 525 26.05 -32.28 -15.07
N PRO A 526 26.92 -31.63 -14.28
CA PRO A 526 26.80 -31.63 -12.82
C PRO A 526 25.55 -30.85 -12.39
N ARG A 527 24.81 -31.39 -11.41
CA ARG A 527 23.68 -30.66 -10.81
C ARG A 527 24.15 -29.44 -10.04
N VAL A 528 25.27 -29.53 -9.34
CA VAL A 528 25.93 -28.39 -8.70
C VAL A 528 27.39 -28.41 -9.14
N ALA A 529 27.84 -27.35 -9.82
CA ALA A 529 29.23 -27.19 -10.22
C ALA A 529 30.04 -26.57 -9.07
N VAL A 530 31.19 -27.17 -8.75
CA VAL A 530 32.08 -26.69 -7.68
C VAL A 530 33.26 -25.87 -8.25
N PRO A 531 33.73 -24.82 -7.55
CA PRO A 531 34.85 -24.01 -8.02
C PRO A 531 36.18 -24.80 -7.99
N ARG A 532 37.08 -24.46 -8.92
CA ARG A 532 38.41 -25.10 -9.07
C ARG A 532 39.54 -24.12 -8.74
N PHE A 533 39.40 -23.40 -7.63
CA PHE A 533 40.39 -22.42 -7.20
C PHE A 533 41.58 -23.10 -6.53
N ASP A 534 42.80 -22.76 -6.97
CA ASP A 534 44.04 -23.14 -6.27
C ASP A 534 44.38 -22.15 -5.14
N ASP A 535 43.92 -20.90 -5.25
CA ASP A 535 44.08 -19.88 -4.19
C ASP A 535 43.09 -20.16 -3.05
N GLN A 536 43.62 -20.49 -1.88
CA GLN A 536 42.82 -20.75 -0.68
C GLN A 536 42.09 -19.49 -0.20
N GLY A 537 42.60 -18.30 -0.50
CA GLY A 537 41.89 -17.05 -0.24
C GLY A 537 40.61 -16.93 -1.07
N GLU A 538 40.62 -17.33 -2.34
CA GLU A 538 39.41 -17.32 -3.18
C GLU A 538 38.38 -18.34 -2.70
N LEU A 539 38.82 -19.48 -2.13
CA LEU A 539 37.89 -20.44 -1.48
C LEU A 539 37.19 -19.82 -0.28
N VAL A 540 37.92 -19.12 0.60
CA VAL A 540 37.31 -18.42 1.74
C VAL A 540 36.35 -17.33 1.28
N ARG A 541 36.72 -16.57 0.25
CA ARG A 541 35.84 -15.56 -0.35
C ARG A 541 34.55 -16.21 -0.86
N PHE A 542 34.68 -17.32 -1.61
CA PHE A 542 33.55 -18.09 -2.13
C PHE A 542 32.62 -18.57 -0.99
N TRP A 543 33.15 -19.24 0.04
CA TRP A 543 32.32 -19.74 1.14
C TRP A 543 31.59 -18.64 1.89
N ARG A 544 32.24 -17.49 2.12
CA ARG A 544 31.61 -16.40 2.85
C ARG A 544 30.66 -15.57 1.98
N ARG A 545 30.84 -15.50 0.66
CA ARG A 545 30.03 -14.60 -0.19
C ARG A 545 28.96 -15.29 -1.01
N GLU A 546 29.21 -16.52 -1.43
CA GLU A 546 28.31 -17.26 -2.31
C GLU A 546 28.58 -18.77 -2.28
N ASN A 547 28.54 -19.37 -1.10
CA ASN A 547 28.77 -20.80 -0.92
C ASN A 547 27.85 -21.67 -1.81
N LEU A 548 28.13 -22.98 -1.83
CA LEU A 548 27.26 -23.97 -2.47
C LEU A 548 25.82 -23.84 -1.97
N PRO A 549 24.80 -24.14 -2.82
CA PRO A 549 23.40 -24.14 -2.39
C PRO A 549 23.21 -24.93 -1.09
N GLY A 550 22.36 -24.43 -0.20
CA GLY A 550 22.10 -25.06 1.10
C GLY A 550 23.12 -24.76 2.20
N HIS A 551 24.17 -23.97 1.93
CA HIS A 551 25.15 -23.53 2.92
C HIS A 551 25.12 -22.01 3.10
N PHE A 552 25.38 -21.54 4.32
CA PHE A 552 25.48 -20.12 4.63
C PHE A 552 26.50 -19.40 3.73
N PRO A 553 26.22 -18.19 3.20
CA PRO A 553 25.02 -17.35 3.45
C PRO A 553 23.85 -17.58 2.47
N PHE A 554 23.71 -18.80 1.94
CA PHE A 554 22.60 -19.29 1.12
C PHE A 554 22.38 -18.51 -0.19
N THR A 555 23.40 -17.81 -0.68
CA THR A 555 23.32 -16.96 -1.88
C THR A 555 22.83 -17.73 -3.10
N ALA A 556 23.30 -18.96 -3.31
CA ALA A 556 22.91 -19.81 -4.44
C ALA A 556 21.63 -20.65 -4.19
N GLY A 557 20.97 -20.48 -3.04
CA GLY A 557 19.75 -21.18 -2.67
C GLY A 557 19.79 -21.74 -1.25
N VAL A 558 18.62 -21.85 -0.63
CA VAL A 558 18.46 -22.29 0.77
C VAL A 558 18.48 -23.80 0.97
N PHE A 559 18.43 -24.57 -0.12
CA PHE A 559 18.47 -26.03 -0.11
C PHE A 559 19.66 -26.54 -0.93
N PRO A 560 20.28 -27.67 -0.54
CA PRO A 560 21.39 -28.26 -1.29
C PRO A 560 21.07 -28.59 -2.74
N PHE A 561 19.83 -29.03 -2.98
CA PHE A 561 19.32 -29.38 -4.29
C PHE A 561 17.86 -28.94 -4.42
N LYS A 562 17.42 -28.69 -5.66
CA LYS A 562 16.01 -28.51 -6.02
C LYS A 562 15.22 -29.81 -5.76
N ARG A 563 13.94 -29.68 -5.42
CA ARG A 563 13.04 -30.84 -5.21
C ARG A 563 12.84 -31.58 -6.53
N ALA A 564 12.91 -32.91 -6.49
CA ALA A 564 12.71 -33.77 -7.67
C ALA A 564 11.22 -33.94 -8.03
N ASP A 565 10.35 -33.96 -7.02
CA ASP A 565 8.93 -34.36 -7.16
C ASP A 565 7.95 -33.18 -7.03
N GLU A 566 8.44 -31.95 -6.83
CA GLU A 566 7.61 -30.75 -6.63
C GLU A 566 8.20 -29.58 -7.43
N ASP A 567 7.68 -29.37 -8.64
CA ASP A 567 8.03 -28.22 -9.46
C ASP A 567 7.62 -26.92 -8.75
N PRO A 568 8.37 -25.80 -8.91
CA PRO A 568 8.07 -24.53 -8.24
C PRO A 568 6.77 -23.87 -8.73
N ALA A 569 6.16 -24.43 -9.79
CA ALA A 569 4.96 -23.93 -10.43
C ALA A 569 3.83 -23.73 -9.43
N ARG A 570 3.29 -22.51 -9.43
CA ARG A 570 2.12 -22.13 -8.65
C ARG A 570 1.32 -21.12 -9.49
N MET A 571 0.23 -21.58 -10.09
CA MET A 571 -0.59 -20.76 -10.98
C MET A 571 -1.65 -20.01 -10.17
N PHE A 572 -1.73 -18.70 -10.43
CA PHE A 572 -2.73 -17.80 -9.89
C PHE A 572 -4.09 -18.12 -10.55
N ALA A 573 -5.13 -18.30 -9.76
CA ALA A 573 -6.49 -18.50 -10.25
C ALA A 573 -7.52 -17.88 -9.30
N GLY A 574 -8.55 -17.29 -9.90
CA GLY A 574 -9.67 -16.69 -9.20
C GLY A 574 -10.56 -15.99 -10.21
N GLU A 575 -11.79 -16.47 -10.34
CA GLU A 575 -12.75 -15.89 -11.28
C GLU A 575 -14.17 -16.30 -10.91
N GLY A 576 -15.09 -15.33 -10.80
CA GLY A 576 -16.50 -15.58 -10.54
C GLY A 576 -16.77 -16.04 -9.12
N ASP A 577 -17.63 -17.04 -8.99
CA ASP A 577 -17.99 -17.61 -7.69
C ASP A 577 -16.97 -18.69 -7.23
N PRO A 578 -17.06 -19.16 -5.96
CA PRO A 578 -16.19 -20.21 -5.45
C PRO A 578 -16.21 -21.49 -6.29
N PHE A 579 -17.36 -21.83 -6.89
CA PHE A 579 -17.54 -23.06 -7.65
C PHE A 579 -16.81 -23.05 -9.00
N ARG A 580 -16.83 -21.92 -9.71
CA ARG A 580 -16.07 -21.75 -10.97
C ARG A 580 -14.57 -21.78 -10.70
N THR A 581 -14.12 -21.07 -9.65
CA THR A 581 -12.71 -21.07 -9.28
C THR A 581 -12.23 -22.46 -8.83
N ASN A 582 -13.04 -23.21 -8.07
CA ASN A 582 -12.74 -24.59 -7.70
C ASN A 582 -12.54 -25.50 -8.93
N LYS A 583 -13.41 -25.39 -9.95
CA LYS A 583 -13.24 -26.12 -11.22
C LYS A 583 -11.93 -25.77 -11.91
N ARG A 584 -11.54 -24.49 -11.90
CA ARG A 584 -10.26 -24.04 -12.46
C ARG A 584 -9.07 -24.60 -11.67
N PHE A 585 -9.13 -24.63 -10.34
CA PHE A 585 -8.09 -25.29 -9.55
C PHE A 585 -7.94 -26.76 -9.92
N LYS A 586 -9.04 -27.50 -10.05
CA LYS A 586 -9.02 -28.92 -10.43
C LYS A 586 -8.35 -29.14 -11.78
N LEU A 587 -8.64 -28.28 -12.77
CA LEU A 587 -7.99 -28.28 -14.08
C LEU A 587 -6.48 -27.99 -13.98
N LEU A 588 -6.08 -26.97 -13.23
CA LEU A 588 -4.69 -26.56 -13.11
C LEU A 588 -3.83 -27.57 -12.35
N SER A 589 -4.40 -28.29 -11.38
CA SER A 589 -3.71 -29.32 -10.60
C SER A 589 -3.76 -30.72 -11.23
N GLU A 590 -4.49 -30.91 -12.32
CA GLU A 590 -4.71 -32.23 -12.91
C GLU A 590 -3.37 -32.89 -13.32
N GLY A 591 -3.19 -34.15 -12.89
CA GLY A 591 -2.00 -34.94 -13.22
C GLY A 591 -0.70 -34.52 -12.51
N GLN A 592 -0.74 -33.53 -11.61
CA GLN A 592 0.42 -33.11 -10.83
C GLN A 592 0.54 -33.93 -9.54
N PRO A 593 1.77 -34.36 -9.15
CA PRO A 593 1.99 -35.14 -7.94
C PRO A 593 1.81 -34.33 -6.64
N ALA A 594 1.85 -33.00 -6.72
CA ALA A 594 1.64 -32.09 -5.59
C ALA A 594 0.62 -31.00 -5.96
N THR A 595 -0.27 -30.68 -5.03
CA THR A 595 -1.34 -29.69 -5.25
C THR A 595 -0.92 -28.32 -4.71
N ARG A 596 -0.56 -27.38 -5.60
CA ARG A 596 -0.09 -26.03 -5.21
C ARG A 596 -1.02 -24.95 -5.75
N LEU A 597 -2.00 -24.56 -4.94
CA LEU A 597 -3.04 -23.60 -5.34
C LEU A 597 -2.63 -22.17 -5.02
N SER A 598 -3.01 -21.20 -5.86
CA SER A 598 -2.88 -19.78 -5.55
C SER A 598 -4.15 -19.03 -5.88
N THR A 599 -4.78 -18.45 -4.86
CA THR A 599 -6.10 -17.83 -4.93
C THR A 599 -5.98 -16.32 -5.13
N ALA A 600 -6.66 -15.83 -6.15
CA ALA A 600 -6.91 -14.41 -6.41
C ALA A 600 -8.35 -14.06 -6.00
N PHE A 601 -8.54 -13.08 -5.13
CA PHE A 601 -9.87 -12.65 -4.71
C PHE A 601 -10.37 -11.46 -5.54
N ASP A 602 -11.68 -11.35 -5.71
CA ASP A 602 -12.28 -10.19 -6.37
C ASP A 602 -12.05 -8.91 -5.55
N SER A 603 -12.17 -7.75 -6.20
CA SER A 603 -11.92 -6.47 -5.52
C SER A 603 -12.88 -6.23 -4.33
N VAL A 604 -14.09 -6.78 -4.36
CA VAL A 604 -15.06 -6.70 -3.25
C VAL A 604 -14.51 -7.41 -2.00
N THR A 605 -14.03 -8.64 -2.16
CA THR A 605 -13.40 -9.43 -1.08
C THR A 605 -12.08 -8.81 -0.63
N LEU A 606 -11.25 -8.32 -1.55
CA LEU A 606 -9.97 -7.66 -1.22
C LEU A 606 -10.17 -6.45 -0.30
N TYR A 607 -11.32 -5.77 -0.40
CA TYR A 607 -11.69 -4.62 0.42
C TYR A 607 -12.61 -4.97 1.61
N GLY A 608 -12.73 -6.26 1.95
CA GLY A 608 -13.45 -6.71 3.14
C GLY A 608 -14.96 -6.44 3.08
N ARG A 609 -15.53 -6.35 1.88
CA ARG A 609 -16.95 -6.07 1.68
C ARG A 609 -17.72 -7.33 1.31
N ASP A 610 -19.00 -7.34 1.66
CA ASP A 610 -19.94 -8.31 1.11
C ASP A 610 -20.43 -7.86 -0.28
N PRO A 611 -20.80 -8.78 -1.18
CA PRO A 611 -21.43 -8.44 -2.44
C PRO A 611 -22.76 -7.69 -2.21
N ASP A 612 -23.05 -6.70 -3.06
CA ASP A 612 -24.23 -5.83 -2.95
C ASP A 612 -24.86 -5.57 -4.33
N GLU A 613 -26.14 -5.17 -4.35
CA GLU A 613 -26.89 -4.81 -5.57
C GLU A 613 -26.49 -3.42 -6.12
N ARG A 614 -25.84 -2.58 -5.32
CA ARG A 614 -25.37 -1.26 -5.75
C ARG A 614 -24.46 -1.40 -6.98
N PRO A 615 -24.69 -0.69 -8.09
CA PRO A 615 -24.02 -0.97 -9.37
C PRO A 615 -22.48 -0.95 -9.31
N ASP A 616 -21.90 -0.03 -8.54
CA ASP A 616 -20.45 0.09 -8.38
C ASP A 616 -19.80 -1.04 -7.56
N ILE A 617 -20.59 -1.80 -6.78
CA ILE A 617 -20.20 -3.05 -6.13
C ILE A 617 -20.55 -4.24 -7.03
N TYR A 618 -21.79 -4.32 -7.50
CA TYR A 618 -22.32 -5.43 -8.30
C TYR A 618 -21.51 -5.68 -9.58
N GLY A 619 -21.05 -4.62 -10.26
CA GLY A 619 -20.17 -4.74 -11.43
C GLY A 619 -18.86 -5.48 -11.14
N LYS A 620 -18.39 -5.42 -9.89
CA LYS A 620 -17.08 -5.93 -9.44
C LYS A 620 -17.14 -7.31 -8.77
N VAL A 621 -18.33 -7.79 -8.38
CA VAL A 621 -18.52 -9.12 -7.77
C VAL A 621 -18.06 -10.22 -8.74
N GLY A 622 -17.06 -11.00 -8.32
CA GLY A 622 -16.45 -12.09 -9.09
C GLY A 622 -15.64 -11.65 -10.31
N THR A 623 -15.39 -10.35 -10.48
CA THR A 623 -14.56 -9.80 -11.56
C THR A 623 -13.10 -9.75 -11.08
N SER A 624 -12.16 -10.16 -11.94
CA SER A 624 -10.72 -10.18 -11.66
C SER A 624 -10.29 -11.05 -10.46
N GLY A 625 -11.18 -11.90 -9.95
CA GLY A 625 -10.92 -12.76 -8.80
C GLY A 625 -12.17 -13.53 -8.36
N VAL A 626 -12.01 -14.40 -7.37
CA VAL A 626 -13.12 -15.14 -6.75
C VAL A 626 -13.81 -14.31 -5.68
N SER A 627 -15.14 -14.32 -5.67
CA SER A 627 -15.94 -13.67 -4.61
C SER A 627 -16.12 -14.60 -3.40
N VAL A 628 -15.58 -14.22 -2.24
CA VAL A 628 -15.67 -14.99 -0.98
C VAL A 628 -16.07 -14.07 0.15
N ALA A 629 -17.29 -14.23 0.67
CA ALA A 629 -17.82 -13.39 1.75
C ALA A 629 -18.09 -14.18 3.05
N THR A 630 -18.11 -15.51 2.99
CA THR A 630 -18.47 -16.37 4.12
C THR A 630 -17.56 -17.59 4.25
N LEU A 631 -17.57 -18.25 5.41
CA LEU A 631 -16.94 -19.55 5.60
C LEU A 631 -17.46 -20.61 4.62
N GLU A 632 -18.75 -20.57 4.25
CA GLU A 632 -19.34 -21.52 3.31
C GLU A 632 -18.80 -21.36 1.89
N ASP A 633 -18.48 -20.12 1.48
CA ASP A 633 -17.81 -19.84 0.22
C ASP A 633 -16.38 -20.40 0.22
N MET A 634 -15.66 -20.23 1.33
CA MET A 634 -14.31 -20.76 1.49
C MET A 634 -14.27 -22.30 1.41
N LYS A 635 -15.25 -22.96 2.01
CA LYS A 635 -15.42 -24.42 1.88
C LYS A 635 -15.68 -24.85 0.44
N ALA A 636 -16.59 -24.15 -0.26
CA ALA A 636 -16.89 -24.43 -1.67
C ALA A 636 -15.67 -24.22 -2.57
N LEU A 637 -14.84 -23.22 -2.28
CA LEU A 637 -13.64 -22.89 -3.03
C LEU A 637 -12.62 -24.05 -3.03
N TYR A 638 -12.43 -24.71 -1.89
CA TYR A 638 -11.46 -25.79 -1.74
C TYR A 638 -12.07 -27.20 -1.69
N ASP A 639 -13.34 -27.35 -2.05
CA ASP A 639 -14.02 -28.64 -2.11
C ASP A 639 -13.29 -29.65 -3.03
N GLY A 640 -13.10 -30.87 -2.52
CA GLY A 640 -12.37 -31.94 -3.20
C GLY A 640 -10.84 -31.88 -3.11
N PHE A 641 -10.28 -30.85 -2.46
CA PHE A 641 -8.85 -30.81 -2.14
C PHE A 641 -8.62 -31.22 -0.67
N ASP A 642 -7.68 -32.13 -0.47
CA ASP A 642 -7.26 -32.54 0.87
C ASP A 642 -6.29 -31.50 1.45
N LEU A 643 -6.79 -30.62 2.32
CA LEU A 643 -6.00 -29.57 2.95
C LEU A 643 -5.08 -30.10 4.08
N LEU A 644 -5.26 -31.37 4.48
CA LEU A 644 -4.42 -32.05 5.46
C LEU A 644 -3.27 -32.82 4.80
N ASP A 645 -3.33 -33.01 3.47
CA ASP A 645 -2.31 -33.75 2.74
C ASP A 645 -0.96 -33.00 2.78
N PRO A 646 0.14 -33.70 3.10
CA PRO A 646 1.46 -33.08 3.19
C PRO A 646 1.98 -32.53 1.86
N THR A 647 1.35 -32.83 0.72
CA THR A 647 1.67 -32.35 -0.63
C THR A 647 0.70 -31.28 -1.14
N THR A 648 -0.35 -30.97 -0.40
CA THR A 648 -1.26 -29.85 -0.71
C THR A 648 -0.77 -28.58 -0.02
N SER A 649 -0.70 -27.46 -0.76
CA SER A 649 -0.43 -26.14 -0.16
C SER A 649 -1.19 -25.02 -0.85
N VAL A 650 -1.86 -24.19 -0.06
CA VAL A 650 -2.72 -23.10 -0.56
C VAL A 650 -2.08 -21.75 -0.26
N SER A 651 -1.94 -20.91 -1.29
CA SER A 651 -1.53 -19.52 -1.16
C SER A 651 -2.74 -18.61 -1.40
N MET A 652 -3.00 -17.66 -0.51
CA MET A 652 -4.12 -16.73 -0.59
C MET A 652 -3.59 -15.28 -0.63
N THR A 653 -3.84 -14.60 -1.75
CA THR A 653 -3.39 -13.20 -1.94
C THR A 653 -4.44 -12.24 -1.41
N ILE A 654 -4.39 -12.00 -0.11
CA ILE A 654 -5.30 -11.12 0.63
C ILE A 654 -4.50 -10.28 1.63
N ASN A 655 -4.88 -9.01 1.82
CA ASN A 655 -4.14 -8.07 2.68
C ASN A 655 -5.03 -7.47 3.78
N GLY A 656 -5.80 -6.40 3.47
CA GLY A 656 -6.63 -5.69 4.46
C GLY A 656 -7.47 -6.62 5.37
N PRO A 657 -8.32 -7.50 4.80
CA PRO A 657 -9.13 -8.42 5.59
C PRO A 657 -8.48 -9.81 5.72
N ALA A 658 -7.15 -9.91 5.59
CA ALA A 658 -6.42 -11.17 5.70
C ALA A 658 -6.69 -11.95 7.00
N PRO A 659 -6.81 -11.32 8.19
CA PRO A 659 -7.17 -12.05 9.41
C PRO A 659 -8.50 -12.82 9.26
N THR A 660 -9.52 -12.19 8.67
CA THR A 660 -10.85 -12.82 8.50
C THR A 660 -10.81 -13.95 7.48
N VAL A 661 -10.16 -13.73 6.35
CA VAL A 661 -10.03 -14.76 5.30
C VAL A 661 -9.18 -15.93 5.77
N LEU A 662 -8.13 -15.68 6.55
CA LEU A 662 -7.34 -16.73 7.18
C LEU A 662 -8.17 -17.54 8.19
N ALA A 663 -9.02 -16.88 8.98
CA ALA A 663 -9.94 -17.56 9.89
C ALA A 663 -10.95 -18.43 9.14
N PHE A 664 -11.48 -17.98 7.99
CA PHE A 664 -12.32 -18.83 7.13
C PHE A 664 -11.55 -20.07 6.66
N PHE A 665 -10.31 -19.90 6.21
CA PHE A 665 -9.47 -21.00 5.72
C PHE A 665 -9.14 -22.01 6.83
N LEU A 666 -8.68 -21.56 7.99
CA LEU A 666 -8.36 -22.45 9.10
C LEU A 666 -9.60 -23.18 9.61
N ASN A 667 -10.76 -22.53 9.67
CA ASN A 667 -12.02 -23.22 9.99
C ASN A 667 -12.41 -24.26 8.93
N THR A 668 -12.10 -24.03 7.65
CA THR A 668 -12.30 -25.02 6.58
C THR A 668 -11.42 -26.26 6.81
N VAL A 669 -10.16 -26.06 7.21
CA VAL A 669 -9.23 -27.15 7.55
C VAL A 669 -9.71 -27.91 8.79
N MET A 670 -10.12 -27.19 9.84
CA MET A 670 -10.64 -27.77 11.07
C MET A 670 -11.90 -28.60 10.82
N ASP A 671 -12.80 -28.13 9.97
CA ASP A 671 -14.03 -28.86 9.63
C ASP A 671 -13.72 -30.13 8.80
N GLN A 672 -12.77 -30.08 7.85
CA GLN A 672 -12.28 -31.31 7.18
C GLN A 672 -11.66 -32.31 8.16
N ALA A 673 -10.95 -31.83 9.18
CA ALA A 673 -10.36 -32.69 10.22
C ALA A 673 -11.45 -33.38 11.05
N LEU A 674 -12.50 -32.65 11.47
CA LEU A 674 -13.64 -33.19 12.20
C LEU A 674 -14.36 -34.29 11.40
N GLU A 675 -14.59 -34.08 10.11
CA GLU A 675 -15.20 -35.07 9.21
C GLU A 675 -14.40 -36.38 9.14
N ARG A 676 -13.08 -36.31 9.39
CA ARG A 676 -12.15 -37.45 9.42
C ARG A 676 -11.88 -37.98 10.83
N GLY A 677 -12.50 -37.42 11.86
CA GLY A 677 -12.28 -37.80 13.26
C GLY A 677 -10.89 -37.42 13.80
N ILE A 678 -10.25 -36.42 13.19
CA ILE A 678 -8.96 -35.87 13.61
C ILE A 678 -9.23 -34.64 14.50
N ASP A 679 -8.44 -34.48 15.57
CA ASP A 679 -8.51 -33.29 16.40
C ASP A 679 -8.17 -32.03 15.57
N PRO A 680 -9.04 -31.00 15.53
CA PRO A 680 -8.81 -29.80 14.73
C PRO A 680 -7.50 -29.07 15.05
N TYR A 681 -7.11 -29.03 16.32
CA TYR A 681 -5.90 -28.33 16.76
C TYR A 681 -4.63 -29.11 16.41
N GLU A 682 -4.67 -30.44 16.37
CA GLU A 682 -3.58 -31.23 15.78
C GLU A 682 -3.50 -31.05 14.25
N ALA A 683 -4.63 -30.94 13.56
CA ALA A 683 -4.67 -30.77 12.10
C ALA A 683 -4.03 -29.45 11.61
N ILE A 684 -4.28 -28.33 12.30
CA ILE A 684 -3.70 -27.03 11.92
C ILE A 684 -2.18 -26.96 12.12
N LYS A 685 -1.56 -27.88 12.87
CA LYS A 685 -0.09 -27.92 13.01
C LYS A 685 0.59 -28.39 11.72
N SER A 686 -0.08 -29.25 10.96
CA SER A 686 0.45 -29.80 9.71
C SER A 686 0.02 -29.03 8.46
N VAL A 687 -0.98 -28.14 8.55
CA VAL A 687 -1.51 -27.38 7.42
C VAL A 687 -0.41 -26.59 6.70
N ARG A 688 -0.36 -26.70 5.37
CA ARG A 688 0.62 -26.00 4.53
C ARG A 688 -0.05 -24.88 3.74
N GLY A 689 0.51 -23.68 3.81
CA GLY A 689 0.01 -22.58 3.01
C GLY A 689 0.65 -21.25 3.32
N THR A 690 0.14 -20.20 2.68
CA THR A 690 0.60 -18.83 2.81
C THR A 690 -0.60 -17.89 2.75
N VAL A 691 -0.65 -16.93 3.66
CA VAL A 691 -1.47 -15.72 3.49
C VAL A 691 -0.52 -14.56 3.19
N GLN A 692 -0.89 -13.66 2.28
CA GLN A 692 -0.01 -12.56 1.90
C GLN A 692 0.15 -11.53 3.02
N ALA A 693 -0.92 -10.85 3.41
CA ALA A 693 -1.04 -10.09 4.65
C ALA A 693 0.10 -9.10 4.99
N ASP A 694 0.83 -8.60 3.99
CA ASP A 694 1.85 -7.57 4.18
C ASP A 694 1.19 -6.20 4.06
N ILE A 695 0.99 -5.56 5.21
CA ILE A 695 0.32 -4.27 5.39
C ILE A 695 1.26 -3.11 5.05
N LEU A 696 2.58 -3.28 5.22
CA LEU A 696 3.53 -2.20 4.97
C LEU A 696 3.60 -1.87 3.48
N LYS A 697 3.55 -2.88 2.60
CA LYS A 697 3.46 -2.63 1.16
C LYS A 697 2.13 -2.00 0.72
N GLU A 698 1.07 -2.13 1.50
CA GLU A 698 -0.25 -1.58 1.15
C GLU A 698 -0.23 -0.06 1.17
N ASP A 699 0.37 0.54 2.19
CA ASP A 699 0.56 1.99 2.24
C ASP A 699 1.62 2.48 1.23
N GLN A 700 2.62 1.65 0.92
CA GLN A 700 3.72 2.04 0.04
C GLN A 700 3.38 1.97 -1.45
N GLY A 701 2.66 0.93 -1.90
CA GLY A 701 2.49 0.66 -3.34
C GLY A 701 1.16 0.05 -3.80
N GLN A 702 0.49 -0.79 -3.01
CA GLN A 702 -0.73 -1.48 -3.49
C GLN A 702 -2.05 -0.76 -3.17
N ASN A 703 -2.06 0.07 -2.14
CA ASN A 703 -3.20 0.90 -1.75
C ASN A 703 -4.49 0.12 -1.39
N THR A 704 -4.40 -1.10 -0.83
CA THR A 704 -5.58 -1.86 -0.33
C THR A 704 -5.67 -1.89 1.21
N CYS A 705 -5.03 -0.93 1.89
CA CYS A 705 -5.23 -0.72 3.34
C CYS A 705 -6.71 -0.40 3.64
N LEU A 706 -7.31 -1.18 4.54
CA LEU A 706 -8.66 -0.94 5.06
C LEU A 706 -8.64 -0.26 6.41
N PHE A 707 -7.83 -0.77 7.33
CA PHE A 707 -7.74 -0.29 8.70
C PHE A 707 -6.54 0.64 8.87
N SER A 708 -6.47 1.32 10.03
CA SER A 708 -5.26 2.04 10.40
C SER A 708 -4.03 1.10 10.36
N THR A 709 -2.88 1.60 9.93
CA THR A 709 -1.65 0.80 9.81
C THR A 709 -1.28 0.17 11.16
N GLU A 710 -1.46 0.90 12.26
CA GLU A 710 -1.24 0.43 13.63
C GLU A 710 -2.14 -0.77 13.97
N PHE A 711 -3.45 -0.66 13.75
CA PHE A 711 -4.40 -1.74 14.01
C PHE A 711 -4.10 -2.97 13.16
N SER A 712 -3.83 -2.77 11.87
CA SER A 712 -3.47 -3.87 10.97
C SER A 712 -2.19 -4.59 11.40
N LEU A 713 -1.13 -3.86 11.82
CA LEU A 713 0.10 -4.47 12.34
C LEU A 713 -0.14 -5.21 13.66
N ARG A 714 -1.02 -4.70 14.53
CA ARG A 714 -1.47 -5.43 15.72
C ARG A 714 -2.15 -6.74 15.35
N CYS A 715 -3.10 -6.74 14.41
CA CYS A 715 -3.78 -7.96 13.97
C CYS A 715 -2.79 -8.98 13.38
N MET A 716 -1.77 -8.53 12.63
CA MET A 716 -0.72 -9.42 12.13
C MET A 716 0.10 -10.06 13.26
N ALA A 717 0.44 -9.28 14.28
CA ALA A 717 1.11 -9.78 15.46
C ALA A 717 0.20 -10.72 16.28
N ASP A 718 -1.11 -10.48 16.35
CA ASP A 718 -2.08 -11.38 16.99
C ASP A 718 -2.13 -12.75 16.28
N ILE A 719 -2.12 -12.75 14.93
CA ILE A 719 -2.04 -13.98 14.13
C ILE A 719 -0.76 -14.75 14.46
N GLN A 720 0.39 -14.08 14.44
CA GLN A 720 1.67 -14.74 14.68
C GLN A 720 1.77 -15.28 16.11
N GLU A 721 1.30 -14.53 17.10
CA GLU A 721 1.22 -14.98 18.49
C GLU A 721 0.36 -16.25 18.62
N TRP A 722 -0.81 -16.26 17.99
CA TRP A 722 -1.70 -17.42 17.98
C TRP A 722 -1.05 -18.62 17.26
N PHE A 723 -0.34 -18.39 16.14
CA PHE A 723 0.40 -19.44 15.43
C PHE A 723 1.45 -20.10 16.32
N ILE A 724 2.18 -19.32 17.12
CA ILE A 724 3.16 -19.83 18.07
C ILE A 724 2.46 -20.67 19.14
N GLN A 725 1.40 -20.13 19.75
CA GLN A 725 0.64 -20.81 20.81
C GLN A 725 0.03 -22.14 20.33
N GLN A 726 -0.50 -22.17 19.11
CA GLN A 726 -1.13 -23.36 18.50
C GLN A 726 -0.15 -24.24 17.70
N GLN A 727 1.14 -23.88 17.65
CA GLN A 727 2.19 -24.60 16.92
C GLN A 727 1.93 -24.75 15.41
N VAL A 728 1.36 -23.72 14.77
CA VAL A 728 1.17 -23.65 13.32
C VAL A 728 2.51 -23.32 12.64
N ARG A 729 3.27 -24.35 12.29
CA ARG A 729 4.68 -24.26 11.82
C ARG A 729 4.88 -24.37 10.31
N ASN A 730 3.82 -24.76 9.60
CA ASN A 730 3.86 -25.08 8.18
C ASN A 730 3.08 -24.06 7.32
N PHE A 731 2.48 -23.05 7.96
CA PHE A 731 1.76 -21.97 7.31
C PHE A 731 2.52 -20.65 7.49
N TYR A 732 2.75 -19.93 6.39
CA TYR A 732 3.38 -18.61 6.43
C TYR A 732 2.32 -17.56 6.77
N SER A 733 2.48 -16.90 7.92
CA SER A 733 1.54 -15.89 8.44
C SER A 733 1.62 -14.56 7.67
N VAL A 734 2.74 -14.31 6.99
CA VAL A 734 2.95 -13.14 6.14
C VAL A 734 3.87 -13.51 4.97
N SER A 735 3.54 -12.97 3.79
CA SER A 735 4.38 -12.98 2.59
C SER A 735 4.78 -11.54 2.26
N ILE A 736 5.95 -11.15 2.74
CA ILE A 736 6.52 -9.81 2.62
C ILE A 736 6.82 -9.53 1.14
N SER A 737 6.13 -8.56 0.55
CA SER A 737 5.99 -8.47 -0.90
C SER A 737 6.54 -7.18 -1.49
N GLY A 738 7.40 -7.32 -2.50
CA GLY A 738 7.86 -6.27 -3.40
C GLY A 738 7.15 -6.25 -4.74
N TYR A 739 6.43 -7.31 -5.11
CA TYR A 739 5.77 -7.39 -6.42
C TYR A 739 4.95 -6.14 -6.73
N HIS A 740 4.02 -5.79 -5.83
CA HIS A 740 3.13 -4.63 -6.02
C HIS A 740 3.86 -3.28 -5.98
N ILE A 741 4.95 -3.18 -5.21
CA ILE A 741 5.82 -1.99 -5.19
C ILE A 741 6.46 -1.77 -6.57
N ALA A 742 6.91 -2.85 -7.22
CA ALA A 742 7.48 -2.81 -8.56
C ALA A 742 6.43 -2.51 -9.63
N GLU A 743 5.28 -3.18 -9.57
CA GLU A 743 4.17 -2.95 -10.52
C GLU A 743 3.64 -1.51 -10.43
N ALA A 744 3.70 -0.86 -9.27
CA ALA A 744 3.32 0.55 -9.10
C ALA A 744 4.31 1.54 -9.74
N GLY A 745 5.58 1.16 -9.94
CA GLY A 745 6.59 2.16 -10.25
C GLY A 745 8.04 1.77 -10.06
N ALA A 746 8.30 0.99 -9.01
CA ALA A 746 9.64 0.89 -8.47
C ALA A 746 10.59 0.12 -9.40
N ASN A 747 11.81 0.62 -9.50
CA ASN A 747 12.90 -0.15 -10.10
C ASN A 747 13.31 -1.34 -9.18
N PRO A 748 14.14 -2.28 -9.67
CA PRO A 748 14.49 -3.49 -8.92
C PRO A 748 15.19 -3.21 -7.58
N ILE A 749 15.99 -2.15 -7.49
CA ILE A 749 16.73 -1.78 -6.27
C ILE A 749 15.75 -1.29 -5.20
N SER A 750 14.87 -0.35 -5.57
CA SER A 750 13.84 0.18 -4.66
C SER A 750 12.86 -0.90 -4.23
N GLN A 751 12.45 -1.79 -5.14
CA GLN A 751 11.66 -2.98 -4.80
C GLN A 751 12.36 -3.80 -3.71
N LEU A 752 13.58 -4.27 -3.99
CA LEU A 752 14.30 -5.16 -3.08
C LEU A 752 14.56 -4.51 -1.72
N ALA A 753 14.98 -3.24 -1.71
CA ALA A 753 15.25 -2.50 -0.48
C ALA A 753 13.98 -2.30 0.36
N PHE A 754 12.87 -1.86 -0.23
CA PHE A 754 11.65 -1.63 0.53
C PHE A 754 11.07 -2.94 1.07
N THR A 755 11.10 -4.02 0.29
CA THR A 755 10.63 -5.34 0.74
C THR A 755 11.44 -5.90 1.90
N LEU A 756 12.78 -5.88 1.82
CA LEU A 756 13.61 -6.34 2.93
C LEU A 756 13.46 -5.45 4.17
N ALA A 757 13.36 -4.13 3.98
CA ALA A 757 13.12 -3.19 5.07
C ALA A 757 11.77 -3.47 5.76
N ASN A 758 10.70 -3.74 5.00
CA ASN A 758 9.40 -4.16 5.54
C ASN A 758 9.54 -5.47 6.32
N GLY A 759 10.27 -6.45 5.79
CA GLY A 759 10.53 -7.72 6.46
C GLY A 759 11.23 -7.55 7.81
N PHE A 760 12.28 -6.73 7.87
CA PHE A 760 12.95 -6.42 9.14
C PHE A 760 12.06 -5.61 10.10
N THR A 761 11.12 -4.81 9.58
CA THR A 761 10.13 -4.10 10.42
C THR A 761 9.19 -5.09 11.11
N TYR A 762 8.74 -6.14 10.42
CA TYR A 762 7.98 -7.22 11.04
C TYR A 762 8.79 -7.97 12.10
N VAL A 763 10.07 -8.25 11.82
CA VAL A 763 10.98 -8.87 12.81
C VAL A 763 11.06 -8.04 14.08
N GLU A 764 11.33 -6.74 13.95
CA GLU A 764 11.41 -5.82 15.10
C GLU A 764 10.07 -5.69 15.85
N SER A 765 8.94 -5.68 15.14
CA SER A 765 7.60 -5.61 15.74
C SER A 765 7.29 -6.86 16.57
N TYR A 766 7.60 -8.05 16.06
CA TYR A 766 7.36 -9.30 16.79
C TYR A 766 8.32 -9.47 17.98
N LEU A 767 9.58 -9.04 17.84
CA LEU A 767 10.53 -8.97 18.96
C LEU A 767 10.07 -8.00 20.05
N ALA A 768 9.55 -6.82 19.68
CA ALA A 768 9.00 -5.85 20.62
C ALA A 768 7.79 -6.40 21.39
N ARG A 769 7.06 -7.34 20.79
CA ARG A 769 5.96 -8.07 21.43
C ARG A 769 6.42 -9.27 22.28
N GLY A 770 7.73 -9.52 22.36
CA GLY A 770 8.32 -10.57 23.20
C GLY A 770 8.33 -11.97 22.59
N MET A 771 8.17 -12.09 21.27
CA MET A 771 8.29 -13.37 20.56
C MET A 771 9.77 -13.71 20.31
N ASP A 772 10.13 -14.99 20.43
CA ASP A 772 11.48 -15.44 20.08
C ASP A 772 11.69 -15.43 18.56
N ILE A 773 12.87 -15.01 18.11
CA ILE A 773 13.21 -14.88 16.68
C ILE A 773 13.01 -16.20 15.92
N ASP A 774 13.32 -17.33 16.56
CA ASP A 774 13.28 -18.65 15.93
C ASP A 774 11.86 -19.24 15.88
N ASP A 775 10.91 -18.66 16.62
CA ASP A 775 9.51 -19.08 16.62
C ASP A 775 8.72 -18.51 15.44
N PHE A 776 9.13 -17.35 14.89
CA PHE A 776 8.42 -16.70 13.78
C PHE A 776 9.23 -16.50 12.50
N ALA A 777 10.55 -16.31 12.55
CA ALA A 777 11.33 -16.06 11.33
C ALA A 777 11.20 -17.17 10.26
N PRO A 778 11.12 -18.47 10.63
CA PRO A 778 10.85 -19.53 9.66
C PRO A 778 9.48 -19.50 8.98
N ASN A 779 8.53 -18.74 9.53
CA ASN A 779 7.17 -18.53 9.03
C ASN A 779 7.05 -17.24 8.19
N LEU A 780 8.15 -16.53 7.96
CA LEU A 780 8.19 -15.40 7.02
C LEU A 780 8.47 -15.92 5.60
N SER A 781 7.62 -15.54 4.65
CA SER A 781 7.85 -15.73 3.22
C SER A 781 8.08 -14.39 2.55
N PHE A 782 8.74 -14.41 1.39
CA PHE A 782 8.96 -13.21 0.57
C PHE A 782 8.33 -13.36 -0.83
N PHE A 783 8.05 -12.24 -1.48
CA PHE A 783 7.45 -12.24 -2.81
C PHE A 783 7.98 -11.08 -3.68
N PHE A 784 8.68 -11.40 -4.76
CA PHE A 784 9.28 -10.42 -5.68
C PHE A 784 8.65 -10.45 -7.09
N SER A 785 8.75 -9.33 -7.80
CA SER A 785 8.54 -9.23 -9.26
C SER A 785 9.86 -9.42 -9.99
N ASN A 786 9.84 -10.10 -11.15
CA ASN A 786 10.95 -10.14 -12.10
C ASN A 786 10.57 -9.42 -13.39
N GLY A 787 11.29 -8.35 -13.72
CA GLY A 787 11.15 -7.60 -14.97
C GLY A 787 12.33 -7.80 -15.92
N MET A 788 12.56 -6.81 -16.80
CA MET A 788 13.57 -6.88 -17.87
C MET A 788 14.91 -6.23 -17.51
N ASP A 789 14.97 -5.48 -16.41
CA ASP A 789 16.19 -4.81 -15.95
C ASP A 789 17.26 -5.82 -15.48
N PRO A 790 18.57 -5.51 -15.65
CA PRO A 790 19.66 -6.43 -15.31
C PRO A 790 19.65 -6.93 -13.87
N GLU A 791 19.27 -6.07 -12.92
CA GLU A 791 19.31 -6.34 -11.49
C GLU A 791 18.36 -7.48 -11.07
N TYR A 792 17.31 -7.76 -11.85
CA TYR A 792 16.43 -8.91 -11.59
C TYR A 792 17.14 -10.26 -11.70
N SER A 793 18.27 -10.32 -12.40
CA SER A 793 19.08 -11.54 -12.48
C SER A 793 19.76 -11.92 -11.14
N VAL A 794 19.84 -10.99 -10.19
CA VAL A 794 20.50 -11.17 -8.89
C VAL A 794 19.61 -10.82 -7.69
N ILE A 795 18.34 -10.48 -7.90
CA ILE A 795 17.45 -10.00 -6.84
C ILE A 795 17.29 -11.00 -5.68
N GLY A 796 17.14 -12.28 -6.00
CA GLY A 796 16.91 -13.35 -5.02
C GLY A 796 18.17 -13.70 -4.24
N ARG A 797 19.32 -13.83 -4.91
CA ARG A 797 20.60 -14.09 -4.25
C ARG A 797 21.06 -12.95 -3.34
N VAL A 798 20.82 -11.70 -3.71
CA VAL A 798 21.09 -10.55 -2.82
C VAL A 798 20.16 -10.58 -1.62
N ALA A 799 18.85 -10.82 -1.82
CA ALA A 799 17.88 -10.95 -0.73
C ALA A 799 18.31 -12.01 0.30
N ARG A 800 18.67 -13.21 -0.19
CA ARG A 800 19.13 -14.32 0.66
C ARG A 800 20.39 -13.96 1.46
N ARG A 801 21.38 -13.34 0.83
CA ARG A 801 22.66 -12.99 1.49
C ARG A 801 22.46 -11.95 2.59
N ILE A 802 21.77 -10.85 2.30
CA ILE A 802 21.46 -9.80 3.30
C ILE A 802 20.70 -10.40 4.49
N TRP A 803 19.65 -11.18 4.21
CA TRP A 803 18.83 -11.80 5.25
C TRP A 803 19.61 -12.79 6.11
N ALA A 804 20.36 -13.70 5.49
CA ALA A 804 21.12 -14.72 6.21
C ALA A 804 22.16 -14.11 7.15
N VAL A 805 22.93 -13.13 6.64
CA VAL A 805 23.94 -12.42 7.44
C VAL A 805 23.29 -11.64 8.57
N ALA A 806 22.20 -10.90 8.32
CA ALA A 806 21.49 -10.18 9.37
C ALA A 806 20.91 -11.13 10.42
N MET A 807 20.23 -12.20 10.02
CA MET A 807 19.64 -13.17 10.95
C MET A 807 20.68 -13.84 11.83
N LYS A 808 21.83 -14.21 11.27
CA LYS A 808 22.92 -14.84 12.03
C LYS A 808 23.63 -13.84 12.94
N GLU A 809 24.16 -12.76 12.37
CA GLU A 809 25.12 -11.89 13.04
C GLU A 809 24.45 -10.80 13.89
N ARG A 810 23.29 -10.27 13.45
CA ARG A 810 22.55 -9.24 14.18
C ARG A 810 21.54 -9.83 15.17
N TYR A 811 20.79 -10.84 14.74
CA TYR A 811 19.68 -11.39 15.53
C TYR A 811 20.03 -12.68 16.29
N GLY A 812 21.17 -13.32 16.00
CA GLY A 812 21.58 -14.57 16.66
C GLY A 812 20.66 -15.76 16.35
N ALA A 813 19.93 -15.70 15.24
CA ALA A 813 18.92 -16.67 14.88
C ALA A 813 19.53 -17.96 14.33
N ASN A 814 18.80 -19.07 14.45
CA ASN A 814 19.26 -20.36 13.98
C ASN A 814 19.30 -20.47 12.44
N GLU A 815 19.87 -21.57 11.93
CA GLU A 815 20.02 -21.81 10.49
C GLU A 815 18.69 -21.78 9.71
N ARG A 816 17.58 -22.24 10.32
CA ARG A 816 16.27 -22.24 9.66
C ARG A 816 15.75 -20.82 9.48
N SER A 817 15.97 -19.94 10.44
CA SER A 817 15.60 -18.51 10.42
C SER A 817 16.44 -17.71 9.40
N GLN A 818 17.67 -18.14 9.14
CA GLN A 818 18.56 -17.54 8.13
C GLN A 818 18.14 -17.83 6.68
N LYS A 819 17.26 -18.82 6.44
CA LYS A 819 16.87 -19.26 5.10
C LYS A 819 15.68 -18.46 4.56
N LEU A 820 15.97 -17.35 3.88
CA LEU A 820 14.96 -16.58 3.16
C LEU A 820 14.38 -17.38 1.99
N LYS A 821 13.10 -17.70 2.06
CA LYS A 821 12.35 -18.35 0.99
C LYS A 821 11.48 -17.30 0.28
N TYR A 822 11.43 -17.35 -1.04
CA TYR A 822 10.62 -16.41 -1.80
C TYR A 822 9.88 -17.04 -2.98
N HIS A 823 8.74 -16.43 -3.28
CA HIS A 823 8.01 -16.57 -4.53
C HIS A 823 8.45 -15.47 -5.50
N VAL A 824 8.46 -15.76 -6.79
CA VAL A 824 8.64 -14.78 -7.86
C VAL A 824 7.45 -14.84 -8.80
N GLN A 825 7.00 -13.68 -9.23
CA GLN A 825 6.07 -13.53 -10.33
C GLN A 825 6.72 -12.69 -11.43
N THR A 826 6.51 -13.08 -12.69
CA THR A 826 6.92 -12.26 -13.84
C THR A 826 6.19 -10.91 -13.83
N SER A 827 6.82 -9.84 -14.32
CA SER A 827 6.25 -8.48 -14.22
C SER A 827 5.04 -8.31 -15.12
N GLY A 828 3.89 -7.92 -14.55
CA GLY A 828 2.66 -7.61 -15.30
C GLY A 828 2.83 -6.33 -16.13
N ARG A 829 3.52 -5.33 -15.58
CA ARG A 829 3.81 -4.03 -16.20
C ARG A 829 4.69 -4.14 -17.44
N SER A 830 5.49 -5.20 -17.54
CA SER A 830 6.29 -5.49 -18.74
C SER A 830 5.47 -6.03 -19.91
N LEU A 831 4.22 -6.43 -19.66
CA LEU A 831 3.31 -6.99 -20.66
C LEU A 831 2.41 -5.88 -21.22
N HIS A 832 2.10 -5.97 -22.51
CA HIS A 832 1.45 -4.89 -23.24
C HIS A 832 0.23 -5.39 -24.01
N ALA A 833 -0.77 -4.53 -24.14
CA ALA A 833 -1.98 -4.82 -24.91
C ALA A 833 -1.71 -4.86 -26.42
N GLN A 834 -0.73 -4.08 -26.90
CA GLN A 834 -0.28 -4.15 -28.28
C GLN A 834 0.63 -5.37 -28.48
N GLU A 835 0.45 -6.09 -29.60
CA GLU A 835 1.28 -7.24 -29.98
C GLU A 835 1.43 -8.26 -28.83
N MET A 836 0.29 -8.69 -28.25
CA MET A 836 0.26 -9.50 -27.03
C MET A 836 1.08 -10.80 -27.13
N ASP A 837 1.25 -11.38 -28.32
CA ASP A 837 2.09 -12.57 -28.49
C ASP A 837 3.56 -12.34 -28.09
N PHE A 838 4.05 -11.08 -28.13
CA PHE A 838 5.41 -10.76 -27.66
C PHE A 838 5.55 -10.88 -26.13
N ASN A 839 4.44 -10.93 -25.40
CA ASN A 839 4.45 -11.07 -23.94
C ASN A 839 5.02 -12.42 -23.51
N ASP A 840 4.75 -13.51 -24.23
CA ASP A 840 5.33 -14.83 -23.93
C ASP A 840 6.87 -14.83 -23.98
N ILE A 841 7.46 -14.02 -24.88
CA ILE A 841 8.91 -13.87 -24.99
C ILE A 841 9.46 -13.21 -23.73
N ARG A 842 8.82 -12.13 -23.27
CA ARG A 842 9.21 -11.41 -22.04
C ARG A 842 9.09 -12.30 -20.82
N THR A 843 7.94 -12.96 -20.66
CA THR A 843 7.66 -13.90 -19.56
C THR A 843 8.67 -15.05 -19.54
N THR A 844 9.07 -15.58 -20.71
CA THR A 844 10.09 -16.64 -20.80
C THR A 844 11.44 -16.21 -20.25
N LEU A 845 11.89 -15.00 -20.59
CA LEU A 845 13.18 -14.49 -20.11
C LEU A 845 13.17 -14.22 -18.60
N GLN A 846 12.06 -13.68 -18.09
CA GLN A 846 11.87 -13.42 -16.65
C GLN A 846 11.79 -14.71 -15.83
N ALA A 847 11.10 -15.73 -16.36
CA ALA A 847 11.02 -17.07 -15.75
C ALA A 847 12.39 -17.76 -15.73
N LEU A 848 13.19 -17.61 -16.80
CA LEU A 848 14.51 -18.21 -16.91
C LEU A 848 15.44 -17.72 -15.79
N ILE A 849 15.54 -16.41 -15.59
CA ILE A 849 16.40 -15.85 -14.55
C ILE A 849 15.90 -16.20 -13.14
N ALA A 850 14.58 -16.32 -12.92
CA ALA A 850 14.03 -16.78 -11.64
C ALA A 850 14.44 -18.22 -11.31
N ILE A 851 14.43 -19.11 -12.32
CA ILE A 851 14.83 -20.52 -12.16
C ILE A 851 16.34 -20.65 -11.98
N TYR A 852 17.14 -19.86 -12.70
CA TYR A 852 18.59 -19.80 -12.55
C TYR A 852 19.02 -19.31 -11.17
N ASP A 853 18.33 -18.30 -10.62
CA ASP A 853 18.59 -17.78 -9.28
C ASP A 853 17.90 -18.60 -8.16
N ASN A 854 17.45 -19.82 -8.50
CA ASN A 854 16.95 -20.82 -7.56
C ASN A 854 15.75 -20.35 -6.70
N ALA A 855 14.77 -19.69 -7.34
CA ALA A 855 13.51 -19.30 -6.70
C ALA A 855 12.75 -20.51 -6.11
N ASN A 856 12.10 -20.33 -4.96
CA ASN A 856 11.38 -21.43 -4.30
C ASN A 856 9.98 -21.69 -4.88
N SER A 857 9.40 -20.69 -5.54
CA SER A 857 8.14 -20.80 -6.25
C SER A 857 8.07 -19.76 -7.35
N LEU A 858 7.43 -20.08 -8.47
CA LEU A 858 7.34 -19.20 -9.64
C LEU A 858 5.90 -19.16 -10.19
N HIS A 859 5.43 -17.94 -10.44
CA HIS A 859 4.27 -17.65 -11.26
C HIS A 859 4.70 -17.05 -12.60
N THR A 860 4.14 -17.56 -13.69
CA THR A 860 4.30 -17.03 -15.04
C THR A 860 2.99 -16.41 -15.48
N ASN A 861 3.03 -15.12 -15.82
CA ASN A 861 1.87 -14.40 -16.33
C ASN A 861 1.48 -14.90 -17.71
N ALA A 862 0.23 -14.66 -18.05
CA ALA A 862 -0.34 -15.02 -19.34
C ALA A 862 -0.03 -13.97 -20.41
N TYR A 863 -0.13 -14.32 -21.70
CA TYR A 863 0.19 -13.37 -22.77
C TYR A 863 -0.86 -12.26 -22.89
N ASP A 864 -2.09 -12.51 -22.44
CA ASP A 864 -3.27 -11.63 -22.44
C ASP A 864 -3.45 -10.83 -21.14
N GLU A 865 -2.47 -10.88 -20.22
CA GLU A 865 -2.48 -10.23 -18.90
C GLU A 865 -2.86 -8.74 -18.94
N ALA A 866 -2.44 -8.03 -19.99
CA ALA A 866 -2.68 -6.59 -20.13
C ALA A 866 -4.16 -6.22 -20.39
N VAL A 867 -5.02 -7.21 -20.66
CA VAL A 867 -6.43 -7.01 -21.04
C VAL A 867 -7.41 -7.76 -20.15
N THR A 868 -7.16 -9.04 -19.85
CA THR A 868 -8.13 -9.89 -19.15
C THR A 868 -7.45 -10.92 -18.24
N THR A 869 -8.20 -11.45 -17.28
CA THR A 869 -7.80 -12.65 -16.53
C THR A 869 -7.60 -13.84 -17.51
N PRO A 870 -6.61 -14.72 -17.28
CA PRO A 870 -6.22 -15.72 -18.28
C PRO A 870 -7.31 -16.74 -18.66
N SER A 871 -7.53 -16.90 -19.96
CA SER A 871 -8.35 -17.99 -20.50
C SER A 871 -7.72 -19.36 -20.22
N THR A 872 -8.45 -20.44 -20.52
CA THR A 872 -7.90 -21.81 -20.37
C THR A 872 -6.71 -22.04 -21.30
N GLU A 873 -6.73 -21.46 -22.50
CA GLU A 873 -5.63 -21.58 -23.46
C GLU A 873 -4.42 -20.76 -23.00
N SER A 874 -4.66 -19.52 -22.58
CA SER A 874 -3.60 -18.60 -22.20
C SER A 874 -2.83 -19.08 -20.96
N VAL A 875 -3.54 -19.62 -19.97
CA VAL A 875 -2.91 -20.20 -18.77
C VAL A 875 -2.04 -21.42 -19.10
N ARG A 876 -2.38 -22.18 -20.17
CA ARG A 876 -1.57 -23.32 -20.63
C ARG A 876 -0.27 -22.85 -21.27
N ARG A 877 -0.29 -21.76 -22.06
CA ARG A 877 0.94 -21.13 -22.59
C ARG A 877 1.84 -20.67 -21.44
N ALA A 878 1.27 -19.96 -20.47
CA ALA A 878 1.99 -19.50 -19.29
C ALA A 878 2.64 -20.64 -18.49
N LEU A 879 1.91 -21.75 -18.27
CA LEU A 879 2.44 -22.94 -17.59
C LEU A 879 3.51 -23.65 -18.43
N ALA A 880 3.32 -23.73 -19.75
CA ALA A 880 4.27 -24.37 -20.66
C ALA A 880 5.65 -23.72 -20.61
N ILE A 881 5.75 -22.40 -20.38
CA ILE A 881 7.03 -21.71 -20.19
C ILE A 881 7.86 -22.38 -19.07
N GLN A 882 7.25 -22.60 -17.90
CA GLN A 882 7.95 -23.25 -16.77
C GLN A 882 8.29 -24.70 -17.09
N LEU A 883 7.39 -25.43 -17.75
CA LEU A 883 7.61 -26.82 -18.13
C LEU A 883 8.78 -26.96 -19.12
N ILE A 884 8.84 -26.12 -20.14
CA ILE A 884 9.92 -26.11 -21.13
C ILE A 884 11.25 -25.80 -20.45
N ILE A 885 11.32 -24.77 -19.59
CA ILE A 885 12.56 -24.43 -18.89
C ILE A 885 13.00 -25.57 -17.96
N ASN A 886 12.09 -26.19 -17.21
CA ASN A 886 12.46 -27.22 -16.24
C ASN A 886 12.74 -28.59 -16.86
N ARG A 887 12.16 -28.90 -18.03
CA ARG A 887 12.20 -30.26 -18.63
C ARG A 887 12.99 -30.34 -19.93
N GLU A 888 13.00 -29.29 -20.75
CA GLU A 888 13.62 -29.29 -22.08
C GLU A 888 14.91 -28.46 -22.15
N TRP A 889 14.95 -27.32 -21.44
CA TRP A 889 16.11 -26.42 -21.48
C TRP A 889 17.34 -27.07 -20.83
N GLY A 890 18.36 -27.37 -21.65
CA GLY A 890 19.49 -28.20 -21.25
C GLY A 890 20.30 -27.68 -20.06
N LEU A 891 20.47 -26.36 -19.92
CA LEU A 891 21.25 -25.80 -18.79
C LEU A 891 20.51 -25.92 -17.45
N ALA A 892 19.19 -26.14 -17.44
CA ALA A 892 18.43 -26.40 -16.21
C ALA A 892 18.75 -27.76 -15.56
N MET A 893 19.58 -28.60 -16.21
CA MET A 893 20.20 -29.76 -15.56
C MET A 893 21.17 -29.34 -14.43
N ASN A 894 21.75 -28.14 -14.53
CA ASN A 894 22.54 -27.51 -13.49
C ASN A 894 21.68 -26.57 -12.64
N GLU A 895 21.93 -26.54 -11.34
CA GLU A 895 21.12 -25.85 -10.33
C GLU A 895 21.82 -24.60 -9.76
N ASN A 896 23.07 -24.34 -10.17
CA ASN A 896 23.83 -23.16 -9.80
C ASN A 896 24.54 -22.45 -10.97
N PRO A 897 23.86 -22.23 -12.13
CA PRO A 897 24.52 -21.79 -13.36
C PRO A 897 25.04 -20.35 -13.29
N LEU A 898 24.63 -19.60 -12.26
CA LEU A 898 25.03 -18.22 -12.05
C LEU A 898 26.36 -18.07 -11.29
N GLN A 899 26.81 -19.08 -10.55
CA GLN A 899 28.02 -18.98 -9.72
C GLN A 899 29.28 -18.97 -10.60
N GLY A 900 30.21 -18.06 -10.30
CA GLY A 900 31.44 -17.86 -11.06
C GLY A 900 31.30 -17.00 -12.33
N SER A 901 30.11 -16.45 -12.60
CA SER A 901 29.91 -15.49 -13.68
C SER A 901 30.31 -14.09 -13.21
N TYR A 902 31.32 -13.50 -13.84
CA TYR A 902 31.87 -12.19 -13.43
C TYR A 902 30.82 -11.08 -13.34
N VAL A 903 29.91 -11.01 -14.32
CA VAL A 903 28.86 -9.98 -14.33
C VAL A 903 27.83 -10.22 -13.24
N ILE A 904 27.55 -11.48 -12.89
CA ILE A 904 26.61 -11.80 -11.81
C ILE A 904 27.23 -11.46 -10.45
N ASP A 905 28.51 -11.75 -10.24
CA ASP A 905 29.21 -11.43 -9.00
C ASP A 905 29.25 -9.90 -8.78
N GLU A 906 29.59 -9.15 -9.84
CA GLU A 906 29.60 -7.69 -9.81
C GLU A 906 28.20 -7.11 -9.58
N LEU A 907 27.18 -7.58 -10.31
CA LEU A 907 25.80 -7.15 -10.10
C LEU A 907 25.29 -7.48 -8.70
N THR A 908 25.64 -8.64 -8.15
CA THR A 908 25.26 -9.04 -6.79
C THR A 908 25.80 -8.03 -5.77
N ASP A 909 27.06 -7.62 -5.90
CA ASP A 909 27.66 -6.63 -4.99
C ASP A 909 27.11 -5.22 -5.19
N LEU A 910 26.91 -4.79 -6.44
CA LEU A 910 26.36 -3.47 -6.77
C LEU A 910 24.94 -3.32 -6.21
N VAL A 911 24.09 -4.32 -6.44
CA VAL A 911 22.71 -4.32 -5.96
C VAL A 911 22.66 -4.40 -4.43
N GLU A 912 23.48 -5.25 -3.80
CA GLU A 912 23.57 -5.32 -2.34
C GLU A 912 23.98 -3.97 -1.73
N ALA A 913 25.04 -3.34 -2.26
CA ALA A 913 25.50 -2.05 -1.77
C ALA A 913 24.45 -0.94 -1.95
N ALA A 914 23.70 -0.97 -3.07
CA ALA A 914 22.62 -0.03 -3.33
C ALA A 914 21.46 -0.21 -2.34
N VAL A 915 21.08 -1.46 -2.03
CA VAL A 915 20.05 -1.78 -1.02
C VAL A 915 20.46 -1.28 0.35
N LEU A 916 21.71 -1.53 0.77
CA LEU A 916 22.22 -1.05 2.06
C LEU A 916 22.27 0.48 2.16
N THR A 917 22.57 1.16 1.05
CA THR A 917 22.50 2.63 1.00
C THR A 917 21.06 3.12 1.16
N GLU A 918 20.10 2.38 0.61
CA GLU A 918 18.68 2.70 0.76
C GLU A 918 18.18 2.44 2.20
N PHE A 919 18.69 1.40 2.87
CA PHE A 919 18.44 1.15 4.29
C PHE A 919 18.90 2.32 5.17
N ASP A 920 20.10 2.86 4.92
CA ASP A 920 20.61 4.04 5.64
C ASP A 920 19.65 5.24 5.48
N ARG A 921 19.18 5.51 4.26
CA ARG A 921 18.22 6.61 3.98
C ARG A 921 16.88 6.42 4.70
N ILE A 922 16.36 5.19 4.77
CA ILE A 922 15.13 4.88 5.49
C ILE A 922 15.37 5.05 7.00
N SER A 923 16.52 4.60 7.51
CA SER A 923 16.87 4.74 8.93
C SER A 923 16.95 6.19 9.39
N GLU A 924 17.54 7.08 8.58
CA GLU A 924 17.61 8.53 8.83
C GLU A 924 16.23 9.20 8.94
N ARG A 925 15.18 8.55 8.41
CA ARG A 925 13.78 9.01 8.43
C ARG A 925 12.95 8.37 9.54
N GLY A 926 13.59 7.64 10.46
CA GLY A 926 12.88 6.98 11.55
C GLY A 926 12.44 5.55 11.22
N GLY A 927 13.17 4.85 10.36
CA GLY A 927 12.82 3.50 9.92
C GLY A 927 11.65 3.50 8.93
N VAL A 928 11.08 2.33 8.65
CA VAL A 928 10.02 2.18 7.65
C VAL A 928 8.78 3.02 7.98
N LEU A 929 8.32 2.98 9.23
CA LEU A 929 7.13 3.70 9.68
C LEU A 929 7.32 5.22 9.59
N GLY A 930 8.46 5.74 10.06
CA GLY A 930 8.77 7.17 9.94
C GLY A 930 8.93 7.63 8.48
N ALA A 931 9.50 6.79 7.63
CA ALA A 931 9.58 7.05 6.20
C ALA A 931 8.17 7.07 5.54
N MET A 932 7.28 6.17 5.93
CA MET A 932 5.88 6.13 5.47
C MET A 932 5.10 7.39 5.89
N GLU A 933 5.28 7.89 7.11
CA GLU A 933 4.66 9.16 7.55
C GLU A 933 5.02 10.35 6.65
N THR A 934 6.24 10.38 6.14
CA THR A 934 6.72 11.42 5.22
C THR A 934 6.39 11.12 3.75
N GLY A 935 5.79 9.96 3.46
CA GLY A 935 5.49 9.50 2.10
C GLY A 935 6.73 9.18 1.28
N TYR A 936 7.87 8.85 1.91
CA TYR A 936 9.15 8.67 1.21
C TYR A 936 9.11 7.55 0.18
N GLN A 937 8.67 6.35 0.57
CA GLN A 937 8.59 5.21 -0.33
C GLN A 937 7.63 5.49 -1.49
N ARG A 938 6.41 5.96 -1.17
CA ARG A 938 5.38 6.32 -2.16
C ARG A 938 5.88 7.37 -3.15
N GLY A 939 6.50 8.45 -2.65
CA GLY A 939 7.08 9.50 -3.48
C GLY A 939 8.16 8.97 -4.42
N ARG A 940 9.06 8.12 -3.91
CA ARG A 940 10.12 7.51 -4.72
C ARG A 940 9.57 6.58 -5.80
N ILE A 941 8.59 5.73 -5.46
CA ILE A 941 7.92 4.85 -6.42
C ILE A 941 7.26 5.67 -7.53
N GLN A 942 6.59 6.77 -7.18
CA GLN A 942 5.98 7.67 -8.16
C GLN A 942 7.04 8.34 -9.06
N ASP A 943 8.16 8.79 -8.52
CA ASP A 943 9.24 9.42 -9.28
C ASP A 943 9.88 8.45 -10.29
N GLU A 944 10.13 7.20 -9.85
CA GLU A 944 10.64 6.13 -10.71
C GLU A 944 9.62 5.73 -11.79
N SER A 945 8.34 5.66 -11.43
CA SER A 945 7.24 5.39 -12.37
C SER A 945 7.13 6.45 -13.46
N MET A 946 7.21 7.73 -13.08
CA MET A 946 7.18 8.85 -14.03
C MET A 946 8.36 8.80 -15.00
N LEU A 947 9.56 8.48 -14.50
CA LEU A 947 10.74 8.34 -15.35
C LEU A 947 10.57 7.23 -16.38
N TYR A 948 10.05 6.07 -15.96
CA TYR A 948 9.76 4.95 -16.85
C TYR A 948 8.73 5.33 -17.93
N GLU A 949 7.57 5.87 -17.54
CA GLU A 949 6.52 6.22 -18.50
C GLU A 949 6.99 7.32 -19.48
N HIS A 950 7.76 8.31 -19.01
CA HIS A 950 8.32 9.33 -19.88
C HIS A 950 9.23 8.71 -20.95
N LYS A 951 10.14 7.83 -20.55
CA LYS A 951 11.06 7.14 -21.48
C LYS A 951 10.36 6.18 -22.43
N LYS A 952 9.28 5.55 -21.97
CA LYS A 952 8.42 4.68 -22.78
C LYS A 952 7.68 5.50 -23.84
N HIS A 953 7.14 6.67 -23.50
CA HIS A 953 6.41 7.52 -24.43
C HIS A 953 7.31 8.28 -25.40
N ASP A 954 8.47 8.76 -24.96
CA ASP A 954 9.42 9.48 -25.84
C ASP A 954 10.26 8.56 -26.74
N GLY A 955 10.25 7.25 -26.46
CA GLY A 955 10.95 6.21 -27.21
C GLY A 955 12.41 5.99 -26.83
N SER A 956 12.93 6.70 -25.83
CA SER A 956 14.30 6.53 -25.31
C SER A 956 14.49 5.20 -24.57
N LEU A 957 13.41 4.62 -24.03
CA LEU A 957 13.34 3.23 -23.62
C LEU A 957 12.61 2.42 -24.70
N PRO A 958 13.33 1.60 -25.51
CA PRO A 958 12.70 0.88 -26.61
C PRO A 958 11.79 -0.25 -26.09
N ILE A 959 10.52 -0.20 -26.49
CA ILE A 959 9.52 -1.24 -26.20
C ILE A 959 8.98 -1.75 -27.54
N ILE A 960 9.41 -2.97 -27.90
CA ILE A 960 9.06 -3.66 -29.15
C ILE A 960 7.55 -3.90 -29.22
N GLY A 961 6.93 -3.50 -30.33
CA GLY A 961 5.48 -3.57 -30.55
C GLY A 961 4.70 -2.38 -29.98
N VAL A 962 5.33 -1.50 -29.18
CA VAL A 962 4.67 -0.36 -28.53
C VAL A 962 5.17 0.97 -29.07
N ASN A 963 6.45 1.31 -28.90
CA ASN A 963 7.01 2.60 -29.36
C ASN A 963 8.00 2.43 -30.54
N THR A 964 8.41 1.19 -30.82
CA THR A 964 9.26 0.82 -31.95
C THR A 964 8.86 -0.57 -32.46
N PHE A 965 9.17 -0.88 -33.73
CA PHE A 965 8.76 -2.14 -34.38
C PHE A 965 7.24 -2.39 -34.28
N ARG A 966 6.44 -1.41 -34.71
CA ARG A 966 4.97 -1.50 -34.74
C ARG A 966 4.50 -2.28 -35.97
N ALA A 967 3.38 -2.99 -35.86
CA ALA A 967 2.71 -3.65 -36.99
C ALA A 967 2.44 -2.69 -38.17
N PRO A 968 2.76 -3.06 -39.43
CA PRO A 968 2.55 -2.20 -40.61
C PRO A 968 1.09 -1.94 -41.00
N GLU A 969 0.17 -2.87 -40.70
CA GLU A 969 -1.25 -2.85 -41.10
C GLU A 969 -2.22 -2.95 -39.92
N ALA A 970 -1.73 -2.87 -38.68
CA ALA A 970 -2.65 -2.79 -37.55
C ALA A 970 -3.48 -1.51 -37.69
N GLY A 971 -4.80 -1.63 -37.54
CA GLY A 971 -5.63 -0.53 -37.08
C GLY A 971 -5.18 -0.08 -35.68
N ASP A 972 -6.10 0.19 -34.78
CA ASP A 972 -5.80 0.50 -33.38
C ASP A 972 -5.12 -0.64 -32.58
N GLY A 973 -4.81 -1.80 -33.20
CA GLY A 973 -3.88 -2.80 -32.68
C GLY A 973 -4.43 -3.68 -31.56
N THR A 974 -5.73 -3.57 -31.26
CA THR A 974 -6.45 -4.50 -30.37
C THR A 974 -7.18 -5.53 -31.25
N PRO A 975 -7.14 -6.84 -30.96
CA PRO A 975 -7.95 -7.81 -31.69
C PRO A 975 -9.44 -7.45 -31.59
N ASP A 976 -10.18 -7.53 -32.70
CA ASP A 976 -11.63 -7.20 -32.76
C ASP A 976 -12.47 -7.96 -31.73
N HIS A 977 -12.02 -9.14 -31.28
CA HIS A 977 -12.64 -9.90 -30.19
C HIS A 977 -11.61 -10.70 -29.38
N ILE A 978 -11.54 -10.41 -28.08
CA ILE A 978 -10.86 -11.24 -27.07
C ILE A 978 -11.93 -11.82 -26.14
N GLU A 979 -11.82 -13.10 -25.80
CA GLU A 979 -12.68 -13.72 -24.78
C GLU A 979 -12.35 -13.12 -23.41
N LEU A 980 -13.26 -12.33 -22.85
CA LEU A 980 -13.08 -11.69 -21.54
C LEU A 980 -13.58 -12.62 -20.43
N ALA A 981 -12.71 -12.86 -19.46
CA ALA A 981 -12.98 -13.65 -18.27
C ALA A 981 -13.68 -12.78 -17.20
N ARG A 982 -15.02 -12.82 -17.15
CA ARG A 982 -15.84 -12.03 -16.22
C ARG A 982 -16.90 -12.90 -15.54
N ALA A 983 -17.35 -12.46 -14.36
CA ALA A 983 -18.46 -13.09 -13.66
C ALA A 983 -19.78 -12.89 -14.41
N THR A 984 -20.56 -13.96 -14.48
CA THR A 984 -21.91 -13.96 -15.04
C THR A 984 -22.93 -13.37 -14.06
N THR A 985 -24.05 -12.87 -14.57
CA THR A 985 -25.17 -12.38 -13.73
C THR A 985 -25.64 -13.46 -12.75
N THR A 986 -25.72 -14.72 -13.18
CA THR A 986 -26.14 -15.84 -12.32
C THR A 986 -25.18 -16.08 -11.16
N GLU A 987 -23.86 -15.98 -11.39
CA GLU A 987 -22.86 -16.10 -10.31
C GLU A 987 -22.99 -14.96 -9.29
N LYS A 988 -23.22 -13.73 -9.77
CA LYS A 988 -23.43 -12.56 -8.90
C LYS A 988 -24.70 -12.70 -8.05
N GLU A 989 -25.81 -13.09 -8.66
CA GLU A 989 -27.09 -13.34 -7.97
C GLU A 989 -26.98 -14.50 -6.96
N SER A 990 -26.25 -15.56 -7.33
CA SER A 990 -25.95 -16.69 -6.43
C SER A 990 -25.20 -16.22 -5.18
N GLN A 991 -24.14 -15.41 -5.34
CA GLN A 991 -23.38 -14.87 -4.22
C GLN A 991 -24.24 -13.99 -3.30
N LEU A 992 -25.06 -13.08 -3.87
CA LEU A 992 -25.99 -12.26 -3.08
C LEU A 992 -26.96 -13.12 -2.26
N ALA A 993 -27.54 -14.16 -2.87
CA ALA A 993 -28.48 -15.04 -2.20
C ALA A 993 -27.82 -15.83 -1.06
N ARG A 994 -26.61 -16.36 -1.28
CA ARG A 994 -25.84 -17.12 -0.28
C ARG A 994 -25.48 -16.26 0.94
N VAL A 995 -25.02 -15.02 0.71
CA VAL A 995 -24.67 -14.09 1.78
C VAL A 995 -25.89 -13.70 2.61
N ARG A 996 -27.02 -13.38 1.97
CA ARG A 996 -28.28 -13.05 2.66
C ARG A 996 -28.80 -14.22 3.49
N ASP A 997 -28.75 -15.43 2.94
CA ASP A 997 -29.12 -16.65 3.67
C ASP A 997 -28.22 -16.88 4.90
N PHE A 998 -26.90 -16.74 4.74
CA PHE A 998 -25.95 -16.88 5.83
C PHE A 998 -26.21 -15.85 6.94
N GLN A 999 -26.38 -14.57 6.59
CA GLN A 999 -26.72 -13.51 7.55
C GLN A 999 -28.05 -13.79 8.27
N ALA A 1000 -29.06 -14.28 7.56
CA ALA A 1000 -30.35 -14.60 8.14
C ALA A 1000 -30.27 -15.76 9.15
N ARG A 1001 -29.52 -16.82 8.82
CA ARG A 1001 -29.31 -17.98 9.72
C ARG A 1001 -28.56 -17.62 10.99
N HIS A 1002 -27.61 -16.70 10.89
CA HIS A 1002 -26.71 -16.34 11.99
C HIS A 1002 -27.01 -14.97 12.62
N ALA A 1003 -28.19 -14.38 12.39
CA ALA A 1003 -28.48 -13.01 12.83
C ALA A 1003 -28.26 -12.79 14.34
N THR A 1004 -28.71 -13.72 15.19
CA THR A 1004 -28.58 -13.61 16.65
C THR A 1004 -27.14 -13.86 17.12
N ASP A 1005 -26.55 -14.97 16.68
CA ASP A 1005 -25.20 -15.37 17.11
C ASP A 1005 -24.12 -14.44 16.55
N GLY A 1006 -24.32 -13.96 15.32
CA GLY A 1006 -23.46 -12.99 14.66
C GLY A 1006 -23.44 -11.64 15.40
N ALA A 1007 -24.59 -11.14 15.87
CA ALA A 1007 -24.62 -9.91 16.67
C ALA A 1007 -23.81 -10.04 17.98
N ALA A 1008 -23.91 -11.19 18.66
CA ALA A 1008 -23.13 -11.47 19.86
C ALA A 1008 -21.62 -11.60 19.56
N ALA A 1009 -21.26 -12.30 18.48
CA ALA A 1009 -19.87 -12.46 18.06
C ALA A 1009 -19.22 -11.13 17.67
N ILE A 1010 -19.94 -10.25 16.95
CA ILE A 1010 -19.46 -8.90 16.61
C ILE A 1010 -19.23 -8.05 17.87
N ALA A 1011 -20.14 -8.10 18.85
CA ALA A 1011 -19.95 -7.37 20.11
C ALA A 1011 -18.70 -7.86 20.86
N ARG A 1012 -18.49 -9.17 20.93
CA ARG A 1012 -17.29 -9.77 21.53
C ARG A 1012 -16.01 -9.42 20.78
N LEU A 1013 -16.06 -9.36 19.45
CA LEU A 1013 -14.92 -8.98 18.63
C LEU A 1013 -14.51 -7.52 18.87
N LYS A 1014 -15.49 -6.61 19.00
CA LYS A 1014 -15.26 -5.20 19.36
C LYS A 1014 -14.65 -5.04 20.76
N GLU A 1015 -15.13 -5.83 21.72
CA GLU A 1015 -14.55 -5.88 23.06
C GLU A 1015 -13.09 -6.34 23.03
N ALA A 1016 -12.77 -7.45 22.36
CA ALA A 1016 -11.40 -7.96 22.26
C ALA A 1016 -10.45 -6.96 21.58
N ALA A 1017 -10.92 -6.27 20.55
CA ALA A 1017 -10.15 -5.22 19.87
C ALA A 1017 -9.81 -4.05 20.80
N THR A 1018 -10.67 -3.71 21.76
CA THR A 1018 -10.46 -2.57 22.68
C THR A 1018 -9.83 -2.96 24.02
N SER A 1019 -9.93 -4.22 24.45
CA SER A 1019 -9.42 -4.71 25.74
C SER A 1019 -7.94 -5.12 25.73
N GLY A 1020 -7.30 -5.16 24.55
CA GLY A 1020 -5.91 -5.63 24.39
C GLY A 1020 -5.78 -7.15 24.30
N GLU A 1021 -6.89 -7.89 24.23
CA GLU A 1021 -6.89 -9.33 23.96
C GLU A 1021 -6.45 -9.64 22.52
N ASN A 1022 -6.07 -10.91 22.28
CA ASN A 1022 -5.74 -11.39 20.94
C ASN A 1022 -7.02 -11.48 20.09
N VAL A 1023 -7.13 -10.59 19.11
CA VAL A 1023 -8.32 -10.44 18.27
C VAL A 1023 -8.49 -11.64 17.33
N PHE A 1024 -7.38 -12.21 16.84
CA PHE A 1024 -7.43 -13.35 15.92
C PHE A 1024 -8.01 -14.61 16.58
N ALA A 1025 -7.72 -14.83 17.86
CA ALA A 1025 -8.29 -15.93 18.64
C ALA A 1025 -9.83 -15.86 18.68
N VAL A 1026 -10.39 -14.66 18.91
CA VAL A 1026 -11.85 -14.43 18.91
C VAL A 1026 -12.42 -14.50 17.49
N LEU A 1027 -11.65 -14.04 16.50
CA LEU A 1027 -12.05 -14.06 15.10
C LEU A 1027 -12.24 -15.48 14.55
N MET A 1028 -11.50 -16.48 15.06
CA MET A 1028 -11.70 -17.88 14.71
C MET A 1028 -13.14 -18.36 14.99
N ASP A 1029 -13.77 -17.87 16.06
CA ASP A 1029 -15.17 -18.17 16.38
C ASP A 1029 -16.14 -17.27 15.59
N ALA A 1030 -15.87 -15.97 15.52
CA ALA A 1030 -16.73 -15.03 14.80
C ALA A 1030 -16.84 -15.39 13.30
N ALA A 1031 -15.76 -15.88 12.68
CA ALA A 1031 -15.72 -16.33 11.30
C ALA A 1031 -16.70 -17.49 10.99
N ARG A 1032 -17.25 -18.18 12.01
CA ARG A 1032 -18.26 -19.23 11.81
C ARG A 1032 -19.68 -18.67 11.65
N VAL A 1033 -19.94 -17.45 12.11
CA VAL A 1033 -21.29 -16.87 12.20
C VAL A 1033 -21.40 -15.45 11.64
N CYS A 1034 -20.29 -14.84 11.24
CA CYS A 1034 -20.24 -13.50 10.66
C CYS A 1034 -19.71 -13.55 9.22
N THR A 1035 -20.24 -12.68 8.37
CA THR A 1035 -19.70 -12.44 7.03
C THR A 1035 -18.44 -11.58 7.09
N LEU A 1036 -17.71 -11.53 5.97
CA LEU A 1036 -16.55 -10.68 5.77
C LEU A 1036 -16.87 -9.20 6.01
N GLY A 1037 -17.99 -8.72 5.45
CA GLY A 1037 -18.48 -7.36 5.62
C GLY A 1037 -18.82 -7.02 7.07
N GLN A 1038 -19.53 -7.92 7.77
CA GLN A 1038 -19.89 -7.71 9.18
C GLN A 1038 -18.66 -7.56 10.08
N VAL A 1039 -17.63 -8.38 9.87
CA VAL A 1039 -16.36 -8.29 10.61
C VAL A 1039 -15.62 -6.99 10.29
N THR A 1040 -15.55 -6.62 9.01
CA THR A 1040 -14.83 -5.42 8.56
C THR A 1040 -15.47 -4.15 9.12
N GLU A 1041 -16.80 -4.04 9.11
CA GLU A 1041 -17.51 -2.91 9.73
C GLU A 1041 -17.26 -2.84 11.25
N ALA A 1042 -17.27 -3.98 11.92
CA ALA A 1042 -16.96 -4.02 13.34
C ALA A 1042 -15.55 -3.50 13.64
N PHE A 1043 -14.56 -3.85 12.81
CA PHE A 1043 -13.20 -3.33 12.93
C PHE A 1043 -13.07 -1.86 12.54
N PHE A 1044 -13.88 -1.31 11.62
CA PHE A 1044 -13.89 0.14 11.39
C PHE A 1044 -14.34 0.92 12.61
N GLU A 1045 -15.28 0.39 13.39
CA GLU A 1045 -15.77 1.03 14.61
C GLU A 1045 -14.76 1.04 15.76
N VAL A 1046 -13.81 0.09 15.81
CA VAL A 1046 -12.89 -0.08 16.97
C VAL A 1046 -11.40 0.00 16.65
N GLY A 1047 -11.01 -0.22 15.40
CA GLY A 1047 -9.62 -0.18 14.92
C GLY A 1047 -9.33 0.98 13.97
N GLY A 1048 -10.37 1.72 13.58
CA GLY A 1048 -10.29 2.86 12.68
C GLY A 1048 -10.16 2.48 11.21
N GLN A 1049 -10.69 3.37 10.36
CA GLN A 1049 -10.52 3.29 8.91
C GLN A 1049 -9.17 3.88 8.49
N TYR A 1050 -8.55 3.29 7.46
CA TYR A 1050 -7.34 3.82 6.84
C TYR A 1050 -7.57 5.25 6.36
N ARG A 1051 -6.69 6.17 6.77
CA ARG A 1051 -6.67 7.54 6.25
C ARG A 1051 -5.68 7.61 5.09
N ARG A 1052 -6.18 7.97 3.92
CA ARG A 1052 -5.38 8.05 2.69
C ARG A 1052 -4.32 9.14 2.79
N ASN A 1053 -3.14 8.83 2.25
CA ASN A 1053 -2.03 9.76 2.07
C ASN A 1053 -1.92 10.16 0.58
N VAL A 1054 -1.37 11.35 0.31
CA VAL A 1054 -1.14 11.88 -1.06
C VAL A 1054 0.21 11.42 -1.60
#